data_AF-A0A7S2VRX4-F1
#
_entry.id   AF-A0A7S2VRX4-F1
#
_cell.length_a   1.000
_cell.length_b   1.000
_cell.length_c   1.000
_cell.angle_alpha   90.00
_cell.angle_beta   90.00
_cell.angle_gamma   90.00
#
_symmetry.space_group_name_H-M   'P 1'
#
loop_
_entity.id
_entity.type
_entity.pdbx_description
1 polymer ?
#
loop_
_entity_poly.entity_id
_entity_poly.type
_entity_poly.pdbx_seq_one_letter_code
_entity_poly.pdbx_strand_id
1 'polypeptide(L)'
;MAVGLWSSMGCRTRCVEFLQTNESYAIYCGVAVLVLILVLYLLDFFAPEHIPGRFCVLQDGNGLVGRGIFVVAIVALLMWGFLMAKDYPTLPVVITFLFCPMSVVLFRRLTMPHVPERPHDFAAVRGLEDRIALIKLLSWEERDEKNFYTAAMYSFFAASIGCLACWVPWVLMYERAFDEEMLAAASTADRELVYVRWASPLFIAISNFVFACFAGLRVTQNGAYSATDQIKNQLIFDFKTGTQKHMQYRIAWLRARVAAAQNQEELARTTQDQLQKYLVQHITATRRLSKIVKAVGFTMLALILALFIVFQMVAEVNHIAIMVQGFLASYLFTFAVFIFVSFNRVSKAITLELKDLPMLKSLVGCMETDWARALALCLGLPFLPVVLVMSFANQSVRRGRGLCRSKTLLTLRVRETLGKMQEWNWPSVLGWVYVMAGVLMVFRLSPIFLNVLLAWMSWAMAGLNFWLICAATFAMGAFLFMLPPVPGPVIYPFAGVVISDPEKCPYGFVWGCVICIGVCFTMKMVACALQQKCLGGLLGNNLAVRRAVGIHTAPIRAIENVLKRPGLSCGKCMILCGGPDWPTSVLAGILRLSVWQCLLGTCPVLLTIVPMALTGSFYLKRDESQVWMRTGNLMLLATSVVSAVFLIGIGWAIQDEFDKRGDEISRPKLEFVELAWLDFREARAAERCRVALGDAPRLVA
;
A
#
# COMPACT_ATOMS: atom_id res chain seq x y z
N MET A 1 3.71 -6.27 14.51
CA MET A 1 2.82 -7.10 15.36
C MET A 1 3.20 -8.58 15.31
N ALA A 2 3.07 -9.31 14.19
CA ALA A 2 3.56 -10.70 14.08
C ALA A 2 5.09 -10.83 14.27
N VAL A 3 5.84 -9.81 13.84
CA VAL A 3 7.30 -9.73 14.05
C VAL A 3 7.68 -9.70 15.54
N GLY A 4 6.88 -9.10 16.44
CA GLY A 4 7.22 -9.08 17.87
C GLY A 4 6.99 -10.42 18.59
N LEU A 5 5.99 -11.19 18.16
CA LEU A 5 5.67 -12.50 18.73
C LEU A 5 6.47 -13.64 18.08
N TRP A 6 6.83 -13.53 16.79
CA TRP A 6 7.43 -14.61 16.00
C TRP A 6 8.85 -14.31 15.48
N SER A 7 9.41 -13.12 15.73
CA SER A 7 10.84 -12.88 15.54
C SER A 7 11.65 -13.74 16.50
N SER A 8 12.81 -14.23 16.06
CA SER A 8 13.82 -14.86 16.93
C SER A 8 14.32 -13.92 18.04
N MET A 9 14.07 -12.61 17.92
CA MET A 9 14.39 -11.59 18.94
C MET A 9 13.16 -11.17 19.78
N GLY A 10 11.95 -11.54 19.36
CA GLY A 10 10.81 -11.53 20.28
C GLY A 10 11.04 -12.59 21.34
N CYS A 11 10.37 -12.49 22.48
CA CYS A 11 10.48 -13.44 23.61
C CYS A 11 10.08 -14.88 23.24
N ARG A 12 10.57 -15.50 22.17
CA ARG A 12 10.08 -16.78 21.67
C ARG A 12 10.45 -17.89 22.63
N THR A 13 11.69 -17.93 23.12
CA THR A 13 12.12 -18.89 24.13
C THR A 13 11.70 -18.42 25.51
N ARG A 14 11.95 -17.15 25.89
CA ARG A 14 11.57 -16.67 27.23
C ARG A 14 10.08 -16.49 27.46
N CYS A 15 9.23 -16.10 26.49
CA CYS A 15 7.76 -16.12 26.66
C CYS A 15 7.20 -17.54 26.61
N VAL A 16 7.82 -18.49 25.91
CA VAL A 16 7.37 -19.89 25.90
C VAL A 16 7.83 -20.63 27.16
N GLU A 17 9.06 -20.42 27.63
CA GLU A 17 9.56 -20.88 28.93
C GLU A 17 8.80 -20.20 30.08
N PHE A 18 8.46 -18.91 29.95
CA PHE A 18 7.56 -18.17 30.84
C PHE A 18 6.13 -18.72 30.87
N LEU A 19 5.59 -19.17 29.73
CA LEU A 19 4.33 -19.93 29.70
C LEU A 19 4.44 -21.27 30.45
N GLN A 20 5.66 -21.76 30.72
CA GLN A 20 5.93 -23.07 31.29
C GLN A 20 6.38 -23.06 32.77
N THR A 21 6.89 -21.96 33.35
CA THR A 21 7.62 -22.02 34.64
C THR A 21 7.02 -21.34 35.88
N ASN A 22 5.93 -20.57 35.86
CA ASN A 22 5.28 -20.11 37.11
C ASN A 22 3.75 -19.93 37.02
N GLU A 23 3.07 -20.47 38.04
CA GLU A 23 1.60 -20.62 38.21
C GLU A 23 0.82 -21.00 36.95
N SER A 24 1.00 -22.27 36.56
CA SER A 24 0.30 -22.97 35.48
C SER A 24 -1.21 -22.66 35.43
N TYR A 25 -1.90 -22.48 36.56
CA TYR A 25 -3.32 -22.16 36.59
C TYR A 25 -3.67 -20.76 36.06
N ALA A 26 -2.92 -19.73 36.43
CA ALA A 26 -3.16 -18.36 35.92
C ALA A 26 -2.87 -18.29 34.42
N ILE A 27 -1.89 -19.05 33.94
CA ILE A 27 -1.52 -19.14 32.54
C ILE A 27 -2.54 -19.95 31.73
N TYR A 28 -2.98 -21.12 32.20
CA TYR A 28 -4.02 -21.88 31.50
C TYR A 28 -5.34 -21.12 31.45
N CYS A 29 -5.72 -20.44 32.54
CA CYS A 29 -6.87 -19.53 32.53
C CYS A 29 -6.66 -18.35 31.58
N GLY A 30 -5.50 -17.70 31.60
CA GLY A 30 -5.17 -16.58 30.71
C GLY A 30 -5.19 -16.99 29.24
N VAL A 31 -4.57 -18.12 28.88
CA VAL A 31 -4.54 -18.67 27.51
C VAL A 31 -5.92 -19.18 27.08
N ALA A 32 -6.67 -19.85 27.95
CA ALA A 32 -8.02 -20.30 27.63
C ALA A 32 -8.96 -19.09 27.40
N VAL A 33 -8.88 -18.06 28.25
CA VAL A 33 -9.60 -16.80 28.09
C VAL A 33 -9.14 -16.08 26.82
N LEU A 34 -7.85 -16.05 26.53
CA LEU A 34 -7.27 -15.47 25.31
C LEU A 34 -7.78 -16.18 24.05
N VAL A 35 -7.73 -17.51 24.01
CA VAL A 35 -8.20 -18.31 22.88
C VAL A 35 -9.71 -18.16 22.72
N LEU A 36 -10.47 -18.15 23.82
CA LEU A 36 -11.91 -17.94 23.78
C LEU A 36 -12.27 -16.54 23.26
N ILE A 37 -11.60 -15.49 23.75
CA ILE A 37 -11.76 -14.11 23.27
C ILE A 37 -11.33 -14.02 21.81
N LEU A 38 -10.18 -14.58 21.43
CA LEU A 38 -9.63 -14.51 20.08
C LEU A 38 -10.55 -15.24 19.10
N VAL A 39 -11.09 -16.40 19.46
CA VAL A 39 -12.09 -17.10 18.67
C VAL A 39 -13.34 -16.22 18.59
N LEU A 40 -13.95 -15.80 19.70
CA LEU A 40 -15.16 -14.95 19.66
C LEU A 40 -14.95 -13.65 18.86
N TYR A 41 -13.77 -13.04 18.95
CA TYR A 41 -13.39 -11.81 18.27
C TYR A 41 -13.08 -12.01 16.80
N LEU A 42 -12.28 -13.02 16.41
CA LEU A 42 -12.00 -13.35 15.01
C LEU A 42 -13.28 -13.76 14.28
N LEU A 43 -14.18 -14.44 14.99
CA LEU A 43 -15.51 -14.80 14.50
C LEU A 43 -16.41 -13.58 14.25
N ASP A 44 -16.25 -12.49 15.00
CA ASP A 44 -17.06 -11.27 14.88
C ASP A 44 -16.42 -10.18 14.00
N PHE A 45 -15.09 -10.10 13.91
CA PHE A 45 -14.36 -9.04 13.20
C PHE A 45 -14.10 -9.36 11.72
N PHE A 46 -13.79 -10.61 11.37
CA PHE A 46 -13.44 -10.99 10.00
C PHE A 46 -14.62 -11.51 9.15
N ALA A 47 -15.86 -11.37 9.61
CA ALA A 47 -17.07 -11.89 8.96
C ALA A 47 -18.12 -10.81 8.59
N PRO A 48 -18.52 -10.65 7.31
CA PRO A 48 -19.65 -9.79 6.91
C PRO A 48 -20.90 -10.62 6.55
N GLU A 49 -22.13 -10.10 6.60
CA GLU A 49 -22.65 -8.89 7.23
C GLU A 49 -22.91 -9.17 8.71
N HIS A 50 -22.57 -8.24 9.60
CA HIS A 50 -23.06 -8.27 10.97
C HIS A 50 -24.57 -8.50 10.92
N ILE A 51 -25.11 -9.44 11.71
CA ILE A 51 -26.53 -9.35 12.06
C ILE A 51 -26.63 -8.01 12.77
N PRO A 52 -27.28 -7.00 12.19
CA PRO A 52 -27.42 -5.74 12.89
C PRO A 52 -28.11 -6.04 14.24
N GLY A 53 -27.42 -5.79 15.35
CA GLY A 53 -27.96 -5.91 16.71
C GLY A 53 -27.52 -7.11 17.57
N ARG A 54 -26.86 -8.14 17.02
CA ARG A 54 -26.55 -9.39 17.77
C ARG A 54 -25.05 -9.68 17.91
N PHE A 55 -24.34 -8.85 18.69
CA PHE A 55 -22.94 -9.09 19.10
C PHE A 55 -22.82 -10.07 20.27
N CYS A 56 -21.78 -10.92 20.26
CA CYS A 56 -21.48 -11.89 21.31
C CYS A 56 -22.65 -12.84 21.65
N VAL A 57 -23.51 -13.15 20.68
CA VAL A 57 -24.61 -14.11 20.84
C VAL A 57 -24.16 -15.44 20.22
N LEU A 58 -23.99 -16.47 21.05
CA LEU A 58 -23.60 -17.82 20.61
C LEU A 58 -24.77 -18.55 19.91
N GLN A 59 -26.00 -18.30 20.35
CA GLN A 59 -27.21 -18.93 19.81
C GLN A 59 -28.42 -17.99 19.99
N ASP A 60 -29.36 -18.02 19.06
CA ASP A 60 -30.60 -17.24 19.14
C ASP A 60 -31.39 -17.64 20.40
N GLY A 61 -31.68 -16.65 21.27
CA GLY A 61 -32.38 -16.84 22.55
C GLY A 61 -31.50 -16.75 23.79
N ASN A 62 -30.18 -17.02 23.69
CA ASN A 62 -29.25 -17.02 24.83
C ASN A 62 -28.28 -15.84 24.81
N GLY A 63 -28.81 -14.62 24.71
CA GLY A 63 -28.00 -13.39 24.69
C GLY A 63 -27.22 -13.14 25.98
N LEU A 64 -27.65 -13.70 27.10
CA LEU A 64 -27.02 -13.51 28.42
C LEU A 64 -25.73 -14.32 28.57
N VAL A 65 -25.66 -15.55 28.05
CA VAL A 65 -24.52 -16.46 28.23
C VAL A 65 -23.27 -15.95 27.52
N GLY A 66 -23.37 -15.64 26.23
CA GLY A 66 -22.23 -15.15 25.45
C GLY A 66 -21.73 -13.78 25.95
N ARG A 67 -22.64 -12.92 26.43
CA ARG A 67 -22.29 -11.63 27.05
C ARG A 67 -21.64 -11.78 28.42
N GLY A 68 -22.17 -12.67 29.26
CA GLY A 68 -21.60 -12.97 30.58
C GLY A 68 -20.17 -13.50 30.46
N ILE A 69 -19.95 -14.45 29.54
CA ILE A 69 -18.61 -14.98 29.24
C ILE A 69 -17.66 -13.86 28.81
N PHE A 70 -18.11 -12.97 27.93
CA PHE A 70 -17.28 -11.86 27.44
C PHE A 70 -16.93 -10.84 28.53
N VAL A 71 -17.88 -10.46 29.38
CA VAL A 71 -17.63 -9.53 30.50
C VAL A 71 -16.70 -10.16 31.54
N VAL A 72 -16.94 -11.43 31.91
CA VAL A 72 -16.07 -12.17 32.83
C VAL A 72 -14.66 -12.28 32.27
N ALA A 73 -14.52 -12.54 30.96
CA ALA A 73 -13.24 -12.58 30.28
C ALA A 73 -12.49 -11.24 30.32
N ILE A 74 -13.18 -10.10 30.11
CA ILE A 74 -12.58 -8.75 30.23
C ILE A 74 -12.11 -8.49 31.67
N VAL A 75 -12.98 -8.73 32.66
CA VAL A 75 -12.68 -8.45 34.07
C VAL A 75 -11.53 -9.33 34.55
N ALA A 76 -11.54 -10.62 34.20
CA ALA A 76 -10.47 -11.55 34.52
C ALA A 76 -9.14 -11.10 33.89
N LEU A 77 -9.17 -10.61 32.64
CA LEU A 77 -7.97 -10.09 31.97
C LEU A 77 -7.43 -8.82 32.63
N LEU A 78 -8.29 -7.87 32.98
CA LEU A 78 -7.89 -6.63 33.66
C LEU A 78 -7.31 -6.94 35.04
N MET A 79 -7.98 -7.80 35.81
CA MET A 79 -7.52 -8.23 37.14
C MET A 79 -6.18 -8.98 37.05
N TRP A 80 -6.04 -9.92 36.11
CA TRP A 80 -4.77 -10.59 35.84
C TRP A 80 -3.69 -9.57 35.50
N GLY A 81 -4.02 -8.58 34.67
CA GLY A 81 -3.11 -7.53 34.31
C GLY A 81 -2.60 -6.71 35.50
N PHE A 82 -3.51 -6.18 36.32
CA PHE A 82 -3.14 -5.40 37.50
C PHE A 82 -2.31 -6.21 38.52
N LEU A 83 -2.65 -7.47 38.74
CA LEU A 83 -1.93 -8.33 39.69
C LEU A 83 -0.54 -8.73 39.20
N MET A 84 -0.34 -8.79 37.88
CA MET A 84 0.90 -9.23 37.23
C MET A 84 1.76 -8.05 36.72
N ALA A 85 1.31 -6.80 36.88
CA ALA A 85 2.02 -5.61 36.39
C ALA A 85 3.44 -5.48 36.95
N LYS A 86 3.67 -5.96 38.18
CA LYS A 86 4.97 -5.88 38.86
C LYS A 86 6.04 -6.69 38.15
N ASP A 87 5.69 -7.88 37.66
CA ASP A 87 6.64 -8.85 37.13
C ASP A 87 6.76 -8.79 35.59
N TYR A 88 5.80 -8.15 34.91
CA TYR A 88 5.69 -8.20 33.44
C TYR A 88 5.51 -6.83 32.78
N PRO A 89 6.60 -6.22 32.28
CA PRO A 89 6.59 -4.95 31.54
C PRO A 89 5.83 -5.03 30.21
N THR A 90 5.53 -6.24 29.74
CA THR A 90 4.73 -6.49 28.54
C THR A 90 3.23 -6.29 28.77
N LEU A 91 2.79 -6.01 29.99
CA LEU A 91 1.37 -5.85 30.27
C LEU A 91 0.66 -4.78 29.40
N PRO A 92 1.22 -3.58 29.15
CA PRO A 92 0.58 -2.59 28.28
C PRO A 92 0.36 -3.08 26.84
N VAL A 93 1.25 -3.98 26.40
CA VAL A 93 1.13 -4.67 25.12
C VAL A 93 -0.14 -5.54 25.13
N VAL A 94 -0.29 -6.38 26.15
CA VAL A 94 -1.45 -7.26 26.36
C VAL A 94 -2.75 -6.46 26.47
N ILE A 95 -2.74 -5.36 27.24
CA ILE A 95 -3.89 -4.45 27.35
C ILE A 95 -4.30 -3.99 25.95
N THR A 96 -3.37 -3.52 25.13
CA THR A 96 -3.71 -3.08 23.77
C THR A 96 -4.28 -4.21 22.91
N PHE A 97 -3.67 -5.40 22.94
CA PHE A 97 -4.10 -6.53 22.13
C PHE A 97 -5.51 -7.01 22.46
N LEU A 98 -5.90 -6.96 23.73
CA LEU A 98 -7.10 -7.64 24.20
C LEU A 98 -8.17 -6.64 24.65
N PHE A 99 -7.79 -5.64 25.45
CA PHE A 99 -8.73 -4.64 25.92
C PHE A 99 -9.22 -3.72 24.79
N CYS A 100 -8.37 -3.35 23.84
CA CYS A 100 -8.79 -2.43 22.79
C CYS A 100 -9.91 -3.01 21.92
N PRO A 101 -9.80 -4.22 21.33
CA PRO A 101 -10.90 -4.77 20.55
C PRO A 101 -12.16 -5.05 21.37
N MET A 102 -11.98 -5.48 22.63
CA MET A 102 -13.11 -5.76 23.50
C MET A 102 -13.89 -4.50 23.89
N SER A 103 -13.17 -3.42 24.21
CA SER A 103 -13.79 -2.13 24.47
C SER A 103 -14.48 -1.57 23.23
N VAL A 104 -13.99 -1.85 22.01
CA VAL A 104 -14.67 -1.39 20.77
C VAL A 104 -16.05 -2.02 20.70
N VAL A 105 -16.14 -3.33 20.94
CA VAL A 105 -17.41 -4.06 20.95
C VAL A 105 -18.34 -3.53 22.03
N LEU A 106 -17.80 -3.27 23.23
CA LEU A 106 -18.57 -2.72 24.36
C LEU A 106 -19.13 -1.32 24.06
N PHE A 107 -18.28 -0.37 23.66
CA PHE A 107 -18.71 0.99 23.33
C PHE A 107 -19.64 1.03 22.12
N ARG A 108 -19.42 0.18 21.11
CA ARG A 108 -20.34 0.07 19.97
C ARG A 108 -21.71 -0.41 20.43
N ARG A 109 -21.76 -1.40 21.33
CA ARG A 109 -23.01 -1.91 21.92
C ARG A 109 -23.77 -0.80 22.66
N LEU A 110 -23.07 -0.04 23.50
CA LEU A 110 -23.66 1.06 24.28
C LEU A 110 -24.19 2.19 23.39
N THR A 111 -23.62 2.35 22.20
CA THR A 111 -24.01 3.40 21.25
C THR A 111 -24.90 2.90 20.11
N MET A 112 -25.25 1.60 20.07
CA MET A 112 -25.95 1.02 18.93
C MET A 112 -27.41 1.52 18.84
N PRO A 113 -27.83 2.12 17.71
CA PRO A 113 -29.21 2.55 17.53
C PRO A 113 -30.11 1.33 17.26
N HIS A 114 -31.40 1.43 17.63
CA HIS A 114 -32.39 0.39 17.35
C HIS A 114 -32.41 0.03 15.86
N VAL A 115 -32.36 -1.27 15.58
CA VAL A 115 -32.25 -1.80 14.21
C VAL A 115 -33.62 -1.75 13.55
N PRO A 116 -33.80 -1.02 12.45
CA PRO A 116 -35.04 -1.06 11.69
C PRO A 116 -35.23 -2.46 11.08
N GLU A 117 -36.46 -2.95 11.04
CA GLU A 117 -36.78 -4.25 10.40
C GLU A 117 -36.32 -4.25 8.94
N ARG A 118 -35.58 -5.30 8.56
CA ARG A 118 -35.15 -5.48 7.16
C ARG A 118 -36.35 -5.95 6.34
N PRO A 119 -36.68 -5.30 5.21
CA PRO A 119 -37.70 -5.81 4.31
C PRO A 119 -37.32 -7.20 3.81
N HIS A 120 -38.28 -8.12 3.77
CA HIS A 120 -38.04 -9.55 3.50
C HIS A 120 -37.56 -9.85 2.08
N ASP A 121 -37.71 -8.93 1.13
CA ASP A 121 -37.28 -9.15 -0.26
C ASP A 121 -36.82 -7.85 -0.94
N PHE A 122 -35.50 -7.69 -1.11
CA PHE A 122 -34.91 -6.54 -1.81
C PHE A 122 -35.23 -6.52 -3.31
N ALA A 123 -35.55 -7.67 -3.91
CA ALA A 123 -35.90 -7.77 -5.32
C ALA A 123 -37.37 -7.35 -5.59
N ALA A 124 -38.20 -7.34 -4.54
CA ALA A 124 -39.61 -6.96 -4.62
C ALA A 124 -39.89 -5.48 -4.32
N VAL A 125 -38.85 -4.67 -4.07
CA VAL A 125 -38.93 -3.23 -3.71
C VAL A 125 -39.54 -2.43 -4.87
N ARG A 126 -40.88 -2.39 -4.94
CA ARG A 126 -41.64 -1.61 -5.92
C ARG A 126 -42.41 -0.47 -5.26
N GLY A 127 -42.70 -0.57 -3.96
CA GLY A 127 -43.46 0.42 -3.21
C GLY A 127 -42.62 1.58 -2.66
N LEU A 128 -43.28 2.72 -2.40
CA LEU A 128 -42.68 3.85 -1.68
C LEU A 128 -42.27 3.44 -0.25
N GLU A 129 -43.07 2.59 0.40
CA GLU A 129 -42.82 2.09 1.75
C GLU A 129 -41.53 1.27 1.82
N ASP A 130 -41.31 0.35 0.87
CA ASP A 130 -40.08 -0.45 0.79
C ASP A 130 -38.84 0.43 0.59
N ARG A 131 -38.96 1.48 -0.24
CA ARG A 131 -37.86 2.45 -0.46
C ARG A 131 -37.60 3.30 0.77
N ILE A 132 -38.64 3.73 1.49
CA ILE A 132 -38.49 4.44 2.77
C ILE A 132 -37.83 3.52 3.80
N ALA A 133 -38.21 2.23 3.85
CA ALA A 133 -37.57 1.24 4.70
C ALA A 133 -36.09 1.05 4.32
N LEU A 134 -35.77 1.02 3.02
CA LEU A 134 -34.40 0.95 2.52
C LEU A 134 -33.57 2.20 2.87
N ILE A 135 -34.13 3.40 2.71
CA ILE A 135 -33.46 4.65 3.11
C ILE A 135 -33.25 4.69 4.63
N LYS A 136 -34.24 4.24 5.41
CA LYS A 136 -34.10 4.10 6.87
C LYS A 136 -32.98 3.12 7.21
N LEU A 137 -32.90 1.97 6.54
CA LEU A 137 -31.85 0.98 6.70
C LEU A 137 -30.47 1.54 6.35
N LEU A 138 -30.31 2.19 5.19
CA LEU A 138 -29.05 2.85 4.80
C LEU A 138 -28.65 3.94 5.81
N SER A 139 -29.60 4.78 6.25
CA SER A 139 -29.34 5.81 7.27
C SER A 139 -28.98 5.23 8.63
N TRP A 140 -29.43 4.01 8.91
CA TRP A 140 -29.09 3.26 10.11
C TRP A 140 -27.69 2.66 9.97
N GLU A 141 -27.33 2.08 8.83
CA GLU A 141 -25.98 1.58 8.55
C GLU A 141 -24.93 2.71 8.61
N GLU A 142 -25.25 3.91 8.09
CA GLU A 142 -24.40 5.10 8.23
C GLU A 142 -24.18 5.49 9.70
N ARG A 143 -25.23 5.40 10.53
CA ARG A 143 -25.15 5.69 11.96
C ARG A 143 -24.38 4.60 12.71
N ASP A 144 -24.58 3.33 12.38
CA ASP A 144 -23.83 2.22 12.97
C ASP A 144 -22.33 2.28 12.59
N GLU A 145 -22.00 2.64 11.35
CA GLU A 145 -20.62 2.88 10.93
C GLU A 145 -19.99 4.03 11.73
N LYS A 146 -20.69 5.16 11.88
CA LYS A 146 -20.24 6.28 12.72
C LYS A 146 -20.02 5.83 14.17
N ASN A 147 -20.95 5.05 14.73
CA ASN A 147 -20.89 4.60 16.11
C ASN A 147 -19.77 3.57 16.31
N PHE A 148 -19.49 2.73 15.32
CA PHE A 148 -18.31 1.85 15.32
C PHE A 148 -17.01 2.65 15.38
N TYR A 149 -16.84 3.66 14.54
CA TYR A 149 -15.62 4.49 14.57
C TYR A 149 -15.55 5.34 15.84
N THR A 150 -16.69 5.76 16.38
CA THR A 150 -16.76 6.47 17.67
C THR A 150 -16.33 5.55 18.82
N ALA A 151 -16.82 4.31 18.83
CA ALA A 151 -16.41 3.29 19.78
C ALA A 151 -14.92 2.99 19.66
N ALA A 152 -14.41 2.81 18.43
CA ALA A 152 -12.99 2.59 18.19
C ALA A 152 -12.13 3.76 18.67
N MET A 153 -12.54 5.01 18.42
CA MET A 153 -11.86 6.20 18.92
C MET A 153 -11.74 6.16 20.45
N TYR A 154 -12.83 5.95 21.17
CA TYR A 154 -12.81 5.88 22.63
C TYR A 154 -12.01 4.70 23.15
N SER A 155 -12.08 3.54 22.50
CA SER A 155 -11.30 2.36 22.84
C SER A 155 -9.80 2.56 22.72
N PHE A 156 -9.34 3.06 21.57
CA PHE A 156 -7.94 3.33 21.35
C PHE A 156 -7.43 4.43 22.29
N PHE A 157 -8.25 5.45 22.55
CA PHE A 157 -7.91 6.51 23.50
C PHE A 157 -7.80 5.98 24.93
N ALA A 158 -8.78 5.20 25.38
CA ALA A 158 -8.77 4.56 26.70
C ALA A 158 -7.60 3.57 26.86
N ALA A 159 -7.30 2.78 25.82
CA ALA A 159 -6.15 1.88 25.81
C ALA A 159 -4.83 2.66 25.88
N SER A 160 -4.71 3.79 25.17
CA SER A 160 -3.54 4.68 25.26
C SER A 160 -3.36 5.23 26.66
N ILE A 161 -4.41 5.78 27.27
CA ILE A 161 -4.36 6.31 28.63
C ILE A 161 -4.05 5.20 29.62
N GLY A 162 -4.70 4.04 29.52
CA GLY A 162 -4.44 2.89 30.38
C GLY A 162 -2.99 2.43 30.29
N CYS A 163 -2.43 2.35 29.08
CA CYS A 163 -1.02 2.02 28.88
C CYS A 163 -0.09 3.04 29.54
N LEU A 164 -0.32 4.35 29.38
CA LEU A 164 0.49 5.39 30.02
C LEU A 164 0.32 5.41 31.54
N ALA A 165 -0.89 5.23 32.03
CA ALA A 165 -1.20 5.22 33.45
C ALA A 165 -0.59 4.01 34.17
N CYS A 166 -0.43 2.86 33.48
CA CYS A 166 0.33 1.72 34.01
C CYS A 166 1.84 1.91 33.85
N TRP A 167 2.29 2.40 32.70
CA TRP A 167 3.72 2.49 32.36
C TRP A 167 4.44 3.61 33.12
N VAL A 168 3.87 4.81 33.23
CA VAL A 168 4.54 5.95 33.87
C VAL A 168 4.87 5.65 35.35
N PRO A 169 3.94 5.19 36.20
CA PRO A 169 4.27 4.84 37.57
C PRO A 169 5.25 3.68 37.66
N TRP A 170 5.13 2.67 36.79
CA TRP A 170 6.07 1.55 36.74
C TRP A 170 7.49 2.03 36.43
N VAL A 171 7.68 2.87 35.41
CA VAL A 171 9.00 3.43 35.08
C VAL A 171 9.57 4.25 36.23
N LEU A 172 8.75 5.12 36.84
CA LEU A 172 9.20 5.97 37.95
C LEU A 172 9.55 5.17 39.21
N MET A 173 8.85 4.06 39.48
CA MET A 173 9.13 3.20 40.64
C MET A 173 10.37 2.33 40.46
N TYR A 174 10.69 1.96 39.21
CA TYR A 174 11.72 0.98 38.90
C TYR A 174 12.93 1.57 38.14
N GLU A 175 13.07 2.90 38.09
CA GLU A 175 14.20 3.58 37.42
C GLU A 175 15.57 3.01 37.83
N ARG A 176 15.77 2.76 39.13
CA ARG A 176 17.01 2.14 39.63
C ARG A 176 17.22 0.71 39.13
N ALA A 177 16.15 -0.08 39.04
CA ALA A 177 16.23 -1.44 38.52
C ALA A 177 16.57 -1.46 37.03
N PHE A 178 16.11 -0.47 36.26
CA PHE A 178 16.53 -0.30 34.86
C PHE A 178 18.03 -0.06 34.74
N ASP A 179 18.57 0.88 35.54
CA ASP A 179 20.00 1.19 35.52
C ASP A 179 20.83 -0.02 35.96
N GLU A 180 20.38 -0.76 36.99
CA GLU A 180 21.00 -1.99 37.45
C GLU A 180 20.97 -3.09 36.37
N GLU A 181 19.82 -3.32 35.72
CA GLU A 181 19.69 -4.28 34.61
C GLU A 181 20.57 -3.87 33.41
N MET A 182 20.65 -2.57 33.08
CA MET A 182 21.49 -2.05 32.00
C MET A 182 22.98 -2.19 32.28
N LEU A 183 23.40 -1.98 33.54
CA LEU A 183 24.78 -2.19 33.98
C LEU A 183 25.13 -3.68 34.05
N ALA A 184 24.20 -4.52 34.50
CA ALA A 184 24.38 -5.96 34.62
C ALA A 184 24.35 -6.70 33.27
N ALA A 185 23.76 -6.10 32.23
CA ALA A 185 23.74 -6.65 30.88
C ALA A 185 25.16 -6.76 30.30
N ALA A 186 25.62 -8.01 30.16
CA ALA A 186 26.98 -8.36 29.76
C ALA A 186 27.26 -8.09 28.26
N SER A 187 26.22 -8.16 27.42
CA SER A 187 26.32 -7.92 25.99
C SER A 187 25.54 -6.69 25.55
N THR A 188 25.92 -6.12 24.39
CA THR A 188 25.14 -5.05 23.74
C THR A 188 23.72 -5.52 23.42
N ALA A 189 23.55 -6.77 22.97
CA ALA A 189 22.24 -7.35 22.69
C ALA A 189 21.34 -7.42 23.94
N ASP A 190 21.90 -7.71 25.12
CA ASP A 190 21.13 -7.73 26.37
C ASP A 190 20.67 -6.33 26.77
N ARG A 191 21.54 -5.33 26.64
CA ARG A 191 21.18 -3.90 26.87
C ARG A 191 20.08 -3.45 25.93
N GLU A 192 20.15 -3.87 24.68
CA GLU A 192 19.11 -3.58 23.70
C GLU A 192 17.79 -4.23 24.07
N LEU A 193 17.80 -5.48 24.53
CA LEU A 193 16.61 -6.19 24.95
C LEU A 193 15.96 -5.55 26.18
N VAL A 194 16.75 -5.09 27.15
CA VAL A 194 16.28 -4.31 28.30
C VAL A 194 15.64 -3.01 27.82
N TYR A 195 16.30 -2.23 26.96
CA TYR A 195 15.74 -0.99 26.42
C TYR A 195 14.42 -1.22 25.67
N VAL A 196 14.35 -2.24 24.81
CA VAL A 196 13.14 -2.62 24.07
C VAL A 196 11.99 -2.96 25.02
N ARG A 197 12.26 -3.76 26.05
CA ARG A 197 11.27 -4.14 27.06
C ARG A 197 10.67 -2.91 27.73
N TRP A 198 11.51 -1.94 28.08
CA TRP A 198 11.13 -0.72 28.79
C TRP A 198 10.43 0.32 27.90
N ALA A 199 10.85 0.47 26.63
CA ALA A 199 10.29 1.45 25.71
C ALA A 199 9.02 0.97 24.98
N SER A 200 8.83 -0.35 24.81
CA SER A 200 7.71 -0.89 24.03
C SER A 200 6.31 -0.43 24.46
N PRO A 201 5.99 -0.28 25.77
CA PRO A 201 4.68 0.22 26.19
C PRO A 201 4.38 1.65 25.73
N LEU A 202 5.40 2.52 25.73
CA LEU A 202 5.27 3.91 25.30
C LEU A 202 4.94 3.98 23.82
N PHE A 203 5.65 3.21 22.99
CA PHE A 203 5.37 3.14 21.55
C PHE A 203 3.96 2.64 21.25
N ILE A 204 3.47 1.68 22.04
CA ILE A 204 2.11 1.14 21.91
C ILE A 204 1.07 2.18 22.33
N ALA A 205 1.29 2.90 23.43
CA ALA A 205 0.41 3.97 23.87
C ALA A 205 0.30 5.07 22.80
N ILE A 206 1.43 5.56 22.29
CA ILE A 206 1.46 6.56 21.22
C ILE A 206 0.73 6.05 19.98
N SER A 207 0.93 4.78 19.60
CA SER A 207 0.26 4.19 18.44
C SER A 207 -1.25 4.15 18.61
N ASN A 208 -1.74 3.73 19.78
CA ASN A 208 -3.16 3.75 20.12
C ASN A 208 -3.72 5.18 20.08
N PHE A 209 -3.01 6.16 20.65
CA PHE A 209 -3.44 7.56 20.60
C PHE A 209 -3.61 8.05 19.17
N VAL A 210 -2.66 7.72 18.28
CA VAL A 210 -2.74 8.10 16.88
C VAL A 210 -3.90 7.39 16.17
N PHE A 211 -4.12 6.08 16.42
CA PHE A 211 -5.31 5.38 15.90
C PHE A 211 -6.63 5.98 16.41
N ALA A 212 -6.66 6.43 17.67
CA ALA A 212 -7.80 7.14 18.23
C ALA A 212 -8.06 8.46 17.48
N CYS A 213 -7.00 9.25 17.24
CA CYS A 213 -7.10 10.49 16.46
C CYS A 213 -7.65 10.23 15.05
N PHE A 214 -7.25 9.13 14.41
CA PHE A 214 -7.77 8.76 13.09
C PHE A 214 -9.24 8.32 13.10
N ALA A 215 -9.62 7.49 14.07
CA ALA A 215 -11.01 7.14 14.26
C ALA A 215 -11.86 8.41 14.56
N GLY A 216 -11.34 9.35 15.34
CA GLY A 216 -11.95 10.65 15.58
C GLY A 216 -12.06 11.51 14.32
N LEU A 217 -11.03 11.55 13.48
CA LEU A 217 -11.07 12.22 12.18
C LEU A 217 -12.16 11.61 11.28
N ARG A 218 -12.28 10.27 11.27
CA ARG A 218 -13.34 9.57 10.53
C ARG A 218 -14.73 9.94 11.03
N VAL A 219 -14.92 10.01 12.36
CA VAL A 219 -16.20 10.40 12.99
C VAL A 219 -16.57 11.84 12.67
N THR A 220 -15.62 12.78 12.78
CA THR A 220 -15.84 14.21 12.48
C THR A 220 -16.16 14.42 11.00
N GLN A 221 -15.53 13.64 10.11
CA GLN A 221 -15.82 13.70 8.68
C GLN A 221 -17.12 13.00 8.27
N ASN A 222 -17.75 12.19 9.14
CA ASN A 222 -18.91 11.37 8.77
C ASN A 222 -20.08 12.19 8.20
N GLY A 223 -20.25 13.45 8.62
CA GLY A 223 -21.27 14.34 8.06
C GLY A 223 -21.02 14.71 6.59
N ALA A 224 -19.74 14.86 6.20
CA ALA A 224 -19.39 15.04 4.79
C ALA A 224 -19.57 13.74 4.00
N TYR A 225 -19.36 12.58 4.63
CA TYR A 225 -19.59 11.26 4.01
C TYR A 225 -21.06 11.00 3.70
N SER A 226 -21.95 11.21 4.69
CA SER A 226 -23.38 10.94 4.51
C SER A 226 -24.01 11.86 3.46
N ALA A 227 -23.45 13.05 3.23
CA ALA A 227 -23.86 13.93 2.13
C ALA A 227 -23.48 13.35 0.75
N THR A 228 -22.49 12.45 0.69
CA THR A 228 -21.96 11.93 -0.58
C THR A 228 -22.55 10.60 -1.03
N ASP A 229 -23.44 9.96 -0.26
CA ASP A 229 -23.96 8.63 -0.56
C ASP A 229 -24.80 8.62 -1.86
N GLN A 230 -24.18 8.14 -2.94
CA GLN A 230 -24.80 8.05 -4.26
C GLN A 230 -25.99 7.10 -4.29
N ILE A 231 -26.03 6.05 -3.46
CA ILE A 231 -27.15 5.10 -3.44
C ILE A 231 -28.34 5.73 -2.73
N LYS A 232 -28.11 6.41 -1.61
CA LYS A 232 -29.16 7.18 -0.93
C LYS A 232 -29.68 8.29 -1.84
N ASN A 233 -28.79 8.98 -2.54
CA ASN A 233 -29.15 9.98 -3.52
C ASN A 233 -29.90 9.36 -4.70
N GLN A 234 -29.46 8.24 -5.26
CA GLN A 234 -30.20 7.51 -6.28
C GLN A 234 -31.53 6.99 -5.74
N LEU A 235 -31.67 6.51 -4.51
CA LEU A 235 -32.99 6.12 -4.00
C LEU A 235 -33.93 7.31 -3.81
N ILE A 236 -33.37 8.49 -3.53
CA ILE A 236 -34.09 9.76 -3.43
C ILE A 236 -34.42 10.33 -4.83
N PHE A 237 -33.56 10.15 -5.84
CA PHE A 237 -33.61 10.80 -7.16
C PHE A 237 -33.92 9.87 -8.35
N ASP A 238 -33.55 8.59 -8.29
CA ASP A 238 -33.79 7.50 -9.26
C ASP A 238 -35.24 7.00 -9.20
N PHE A 239 -36.13 7.97 -9.41
CA PHE A 239 -37.51 7.81 -9.80
C PHE A 239 -37.63 7.45 -11.30
N LYS A 240 -36.62 6.81 -11.93
CA LYS A 240 -36.65 6.55 -13.37
C LYS A 240 -37.32 5.25 -13.80
N THR A 241 -37.50 4.27 -12.92
CA THR A 241 -37.92 2.91 -13.37
C THR A 241 -39.32 2.46 -12.95
N GLY A 242 -40.02 3.17 -12.06
CA GLY A 242 -41.39 2.82 -11.62
C GLY A 242 -42.45 3.88 -11.95
N THR A 243 -42.08 4.88 -12.73
CA THR A 243 -42.68 6.21 -12.59
C THR A 243 -42.93 6.85 -13.93
N GLN A 244 -43.75 6.21 -14.76
CA GLN A 244 -44.65 7.01 -15.58
C GLN A 244 -45.82 7.48 -14.71
N LYS A 245 -46.42 6.63 -13.86
CA LYS A 245 -47.61 7.00 -13.06
C LYS A 245 -47.35 7.85 -11.80
N HIS A 246 -46.29 7.60 -11.02
CA HIS A 246 -46.01 8.40 -9.82
C HIS A 246 -45.17 9.66 -10.11
N MET A 247 -44.37 9.69 -11.18
CA MET A 247 -43.80 10.92 -11.69
C MET A 247 -44.90 11.69 -12.39
N GLN A 248 -45.87 11.06 -13.07
CA GLN A 248 -47.13 11.73 -13.43
C GLN A 248 -47.95 12.13 -12.21
N TYR A 249 -47.91 11.48 -11.05
CA TYR A 249 -48.61 11.93 -9.84
C TYR A 249 -47.87 13.04 -9.12
N ARG A 250 -46.53 13.03 -9.07
CA ARG A 250 -45.71 14.11 -8.50
C ARG A 250 -45.57 15.27 -9.46
N ILE A 251 -45.54 15.02 -10.77
CA ILE A 251 -45.73 16.00 -11.85
C ILE A 251 -47.20 16.40 -11.93
N ALA A 252 -48.21 15.60 -11.59
CA ALA A 252 -49.62 16.04 -11.53
C ALA A 252 -49.93 16.77 -10.23
N TRP A 253 -49.25 16.46 -9.14
CA TRP A 253 -49.33 17.14 -7.86
C TRP A 253 -48.49 18.41 -7.88
N LEU A 254 -47.30 18.38 -8.48
CA LEU A 254 -46.54 19.58 -8.83
C LEU A 254 -47.32 20.36 -9.88
N ARG A 255 -47.79 19.80 -11.02
CA ARG A 255 -48.68 20.45 -12.01
C ARG A 255 -50.00 20.91 -11.41
N ALA A 256 -50.55 20.29 -10.37
CA ALA A 256 -51.75 20.79 -9.68
C ALA A 256 -51.38 21.93 -8.73
N ARG A 257 -50.23 21.86 -8.06
CA ARG A 257 -49.65 22.95 -7.25
C ARG A 257 -49.10 24.10 -8.11
N VAL A 258 -48.83 23.83 -9.38
CA VAL A 258 -48.30 24.68 -10.46
C VAL A 258 -49.41 25.11 -11.43
N ALA A 259 -50.58 24.47 -11.41
CA ALA A 259 -51.82 24.97 -11.99
C ALA A 259 -52.58 25.81 -10.96
N ALA A 260 -52.37 25.54 -9.67
CA ALA A 260 -52.79 26.39 -8.56
C ALA A 260 -51.83 27.57 -8.31
N ALA A 261 -50.57 27.50 -8.77
CA ALA A 261 -49.64 28.63 -8.75
C ALA A 261 -49.53 29.21 -10.17
N GLN A 262 -49.74 30.50 -10.35
CA GLN A 262 -49.90 31.10 -11.69
C GLN A 262 -48.65 31.01 -12.61
N ASN A 263 -47.46 30.61 -12.13
CA ASN A 263 -46.21 30.60 -12.90
C ASN A 263 -45.57 29.20 -13.05
N GLN A 264 -45.86 28.52 -14.15
CA GLN A 264 -45.35 27.18 -14.49
C GLN A 264 -43.85 27.09 -14.75
N GLU A 265 -43.28 28.07 -15.44
CA GLU A 265 -41.84 28.10 -15.76
C GLU A 265 -40.97 28.34 -14.53
N GLU A 266 -41.48 29.10 -13.55
CA GLU A 266 -40.72 29.51 -12.37
C GLU A 266 -40.49 28.31 -11.42
N LEU A 267 -41.46 27.40 -11.28
CA LEU A 267 -41.27 26.21 -10.46
C LEU A 267 -40.33 25.18 -11.11
N ALA A 268 -40.39 25.04 -12.43
CA ALA A 268 -39.49 24.15 -13.18
C ALA A 268 -38.02 24.65 -13.09
N ARG A 269 -37.80 25.96 -13.26
CA ARG A 269 -36.48 26.58 -13.06
C ARG A 269 -35.97 26.41 -11.63
N THR A 270 -36.81 26.65 -10.62
CA THR A 270 -36.40 26.48 -9.21
C THR A 270 -36.08 25.03 -8.85
N THR A 271 -36.76 24.04 -9.41
CA THR A 271 -36.41 22.62 -9.17
C THR A 271 -35.13 22.21 -9.88
N GLN A 272 -34.89 22.66 -11.12
CA GLN A 272 -33.61 22.45 -11.82
C GLN A 272 -32.45 23.13 -11.09
N ASP A 273 -32.66 24.37 -10.63
CA ASP A 273 -31.69 25.12 -9.84
C ASP A 273 -31.39 24.42 -8.51
N GLN A 274 -32.39 23.85 -7.84
CA GLN A 274 -32.16 23.08 -6.61
C GLN A 274 -31.35 21.81 -6.87
N LEU A 275 -31.62 21.08 -7.96
CA LEU A 275 -30.86 19.89 -8.34
C LEU A 275 -29.42 20.24 -8.70
N GLN A 276 -29.21 21.31 -9.47
CA GLN A 276 -27.88 21.77 -9.85
C GLN A 276 -27.11 22.29 -8.63
N LYS A 277 -27.76 23.04 -7.73
CA LYS A 277 -27.17 23.45 -6.44
C LYS A 277 -26.75 22.23 -5.62
N TYR A 278 -27.58 21.18 -5.57
CA TYR A 278 -27.26 19.95 -4.86
C TYR A 278 -26.05 19.22 -5.47
N LEU A 279 -25.99 19.08 -6.80
CA LEU A 279 -24.86 18.46 -7.50
C LEU A 279 -23.56 19.25 -7.28
N VAL A 280 -23.61 20.57 -7.39
CA VAL A 280 -22.44 21.44 -7.14
C VAL A 280 -21.99 21.34 -5.69
N GLN A 281 -22.92 21.30 -4.73
CA GLN A 281 -22.61 21.09 -3.31
C GLN A 281 -21.97 19.72 -3.07
N HIS A 282 -22.49 18.66 -3.69
CA HIS A 282 -21.95 17.30 -3.59
C HIS A 282 -20.53 17.19 -4.16
N ILE A 283 -20.30 17.73 -5.37
CA ILE A 283 -18.97 17.76 -5.99
C ILE A 283 -17.99 18.57 -5.12
N THR A 284 -18.42 19.72 -4.60
CA THR A 284 -17.58 20.58 -3.76
C THR A 284 -17.23 19.89 -2.43
N ALA A 285 -18.20 19.22 -1.80
CA ALA A 285 -17.98 18.45 -0.58
C ALA A 285 -17.01 17.29 -0.81
N THR A 286 -17.19 16.55 -1.91
CA THR A 286 -16.32 15.42 -2.29
C THR A 286 -14.89 15.90 -2.56
N ARG A 287 -14.72 17.01 -3.27
CA ARG A 287 -13.39 17.62 -3.51
C ARG A 287 -12.72 18.11 -2.23
N ARG A 288 -13.46 18.77 -1.33
CA ARG A 288 -12.93 19.21 -0.03
C ARG A 288 -12.48 18.03 0.82
N LEU A 289 -13.30 16.99 0.89
CA LEU A 289 -13.00 15.76 1.61
C LEU A 289 -11.76 15.05 1.04
N SER A 290 -11.67 14.94 -0.29
CA SER A 290 -10.50 14.40 -0.99
C SER A 290 -9.25 15.21 -0.67
N LYS A 291 -9.31 16.55 -0.68
CA LYS A 291 -8.18 17.42 -0.32
C LYS A 291 -7.74 17.24 1.12
N ILE A 292 -8.67 17.16 2.08
CA ILE A 292 -8.36 16.97 3.50
C ILE A 292 -7.72 15.59 3.72
N VAL A 293 -8.30 14.53 3.16
CA VAL A 293 -7.76 13.17 3.29
C VAL A 293 -6.38 13.06 2.64
N LYS A 294 -6.18 13.66 1.46
CA LYS A 294 -4.88 13.71 0.79
C LYS A 294 -3.86 14.50 1.60
N ALA A 295 -4.21 15.69 2.09
CA ALA A 295 -3.30 16.52 2.87
C ALA A 295 -2.91 15.88 4.19
N VAL A 296 -3.88 15.39 4.98
CA VAL A 296 -3.62 14.73 6.27
C VAL A 296 -2.89 13.40 6.06
N GLY A 297 -3.33 12.59 5.10
CA GLY A 297 -2.69 11.32 4.78
C GLY A 297 -1.26 11.49 4.30
N PHE A 298 -0.99 12.44 3.41
CA PHE A 298 0.35 12.72 2.91
C PHE A 298 1.26 13.34 3.97
N THR A 299 0.75 14.28 4.78
CA THR A 299 1.53 14.88 5.88
C THR A 299 1.91 13.83 6.92
N MET A 300 0.99 12.94 7.28
CA MET A 300 1.29 11.86 8.21
C MET A 300 2.27 10.84 7.62
N LEU A 301 2.08 10.45 6.36
CA LEU A 301 2.99 9.55 5.66
C LEU A 301 4.41 10.16 5.60
N ALA A 302 4.51 11.45 5.30
CA ALA A 302 5.76 12.19 5.29
C ALA A 302 6.39 12.27 6.68
N LEU A 303 5.60 12.50 7.73
CA LEU A 303 6.09 12.53 9.12
C LEU A 303 6.63 11.16 9.55
N ILE A 304 5.89 10.08 9.27
CA ILE A 304 6.32 8.74 9.65
C ILE A 304 7.52 8.30 8.81
N LEU A 305 7.58 8.67 7.53
CA LEU A 305 8.75 8.46 6.69
C LEU A 305 9.94 9.26 7.22
N ALA A 306 9.76 10.52 7.61
CA ALA A 306 10.81 11.32 8.22
C ALA A 306 11.30 10.72 9.54
N LEU A 307 10.40 10.18 10.37
CA LEU A 307 10.77 9.44 11.58
C LEU A 307 11.55 8.18 11.24
N PHE A 308 11.09 7.39 10.26
CA PHE A 308 11.81 6.22 9.77
C PHE A 308 13.23 6.59 9.31
N ILE A 309 13.36 7.71 8.59
CA ILE A 309 14.64 8.25 8.12
C ILE A 309 15.53 8.63 9.31
N VAL A 310 15.02 9.43 10.25
CA VAL A 310 15.77 9.86 11.45
C VAL A 310 16.25 8.65 12.26
N PHE A 311 15.40 7.61 12.42
CA PHE A 311 15.79 6.40 13.14
C PHE A 311 16.84 5.58 12.41
N GLN A 312 16.79 5.53 11.08
CA GLN A 312 17.87 4.94 10.29
C GLN A 312 19.19 5.67 10.53
N MET A 313 19.17 7.00 10.58
CA MET A 313 20.38 7.81 10.79
C MET A 313 21.00 7.68 12.18
N VAL A 314 20.18 7.51 13.22
CA VAL A 314 20.64 7.59 14.61
C VAL A 314 21.18 6.24 15.11
N ALA A 315 20.71 5.10 14.60
CA ALA A 315 20.87 3.83 15.33
C ALA A 315 21.22 2.59 14.49
N GLU A 316 21.75 2.73 13.27
CA GLU A 316 21.88 1.62 12.30
C GLU A 316 22.75 0.42 12.69
N VAL A 317 23.58 0.54 13.72
CA VAL A 317 24.38 -0.59 14.25
C VAL A 317 23.61 -1.37 15.31
N ASN A 318 22.52 -0.81 15.81
CA ASN A 318 21.79 -1.37 16.95
C ASN A 318 20.57 -2.13 16.45
N HIS A 319 20.35 -3.36 16.91
CA HIS A 319 19.16 -4.14 16.54
C HIS A 319 17.86 -3.40 16.89
N ILE A 320 17.92 -2.49 17.88
CA ILE A 320 16.83 -1.55 18.22
C ILE A 320 16.37 -0.76 16.98
N ALA A 321 17.28 -0.25 16.16
CA ALA A 321 16.90 0.54 15.00
C ALA A 321 16.13 -0.28 13.98
N ILE A 322 16.59 -1.49 13.67
CA ILE A 322 15.90 -2.42 12.77
C ILE A 322 14.51 -2.74 13.32
N MET A 323 14.39 -2.94 14.64
CA MET A 323 13.10 -3.19 15.27
C MET A 323 12.16 -1.96 15.19
N VAL A 324 12.65 -0.77 15.50
CA VAL A 324 11.88 0.49 15.40
C VAL A 324 11.51 0.80 13.96
N GLN A 325 12.41 0.54 13.00
CA GLN A 325 12.15 0.65 11.56
C GLN A 325 11.09 -0.34 11.11
N GLY A 326 11.21 -1.61 11.51
CA GLY A 326 10.20 -2.64 11.22
C GLY A 326 8.84 -2.29 11.83
N PHE A 327 8.85 -1.72 13.03
CA PHE A 327 7.64 -1.20 13.68
C PHE A 327 7.04 -0.03 12.89
N LEU A 328 7.81 1.02 12.58
CA LEU A 328 7.38 2.17 11.79
C LEU A 328 6.92 1.78 10.39
N ALA A 329 7.60 0.84 9.72
CA ALA A 329 7.19 0.30 8.43
C ALA A 329 5.87 -0.49 8.52
N SER A 330 5.71 -1.32 9.56
CA SER A 330 4.44 -2.01 9.81
C SER A 330 3.33 -1.02 10.15
N TYR A 331 3.66 0.06 10.85
CA TYR A 331 2.75 1.14 11.20
C TYR A 331 2.32 1.90 9.94
N LEU A 332 3.26 2.28 9.07
CA LEU A 332 3.00 2.86 7.74
C LEU A 332 2.09 1.97 6.90
N PHE A 333 2.37 0.68 6.84
CA PHE A 333 1.59 -0.26 6.06
C PHE A 333 0.16 -0.41 6.60
N THR A 334 0.02 -0.67 7.91
CA THR A 334 -1.30 -0.76 8.55
C THR A 334 -2.08 0.54 8.44
N PHE A 335 -1.40 1.68 8.51
CA PHE A 335 -1.98 3.01 8.28
C PHE A 335 -2.46 3.20 6.84
N ALA A 336 -1.66 2.82 5.84
CA ALA A 336 -2.05 2.88 4.44
C ALA A 336 -3.26 1.99 4.15
N VAL A 337 -3.28 0.76 4.71
CA VAL A 337 -4.43 -0.16 4.62
C VAL A 337 -5.65 0.45 5.33
N PHE A 338 -5.48 1.03 6.52
CA PHE A 338 -6.56 1.68 7.25
C PHE A 338 -7.16 2.85 6.48
N ILE A 339 -6.34 3.73 5.89
CA ILE A 339 -6.81 4.82 5.02
C ILE A 339 -7.59 4.21 3.84
N PHE A 340 -7.03 3.21 3.17
CA PHE A 340 -7.67 2.60 2.01
C PHE A 340 -9.04 1.97 2.35
N VAL A 341 -9.11 1.23 3.48
CA VAL A 341 -10.34 0.56 3.93
C VAL A 341 -11.35 1.56 4.48
N SER A 342 -10.94 2.45 5.40
CA SER A 342 -11.84 3.42 6.02
C SER A 342 -12.39 4.43 5.02
N PHE A 343 -11.60 4.73 3.99
CA PHE A 343 -12.03 5.60 2.92
C PHE A 343 -12.44 4.85 1.67
N ASN A 344 -12.73 3.54 1.74
CA ASN A 344 -13.11 2.73 0.58
C ASN A 344 -14.30 3.32 -0.20
N ARG A 345 -15.25 4.00 0.47
CA ARG A 345 -16.34 4.71 -0.22
C ARG A 345 -15.83 5.90 -1.05
N VAL A 346 -14.97 6.76 -0.50
CA VAL A 346 -14.34 7.84 -1.29
C VAL A 346 -13.41 7.24 -2.33
N SER A 347 -12.65 6.21 -1.97
CA SER A 347 -11.76 5.51 -2.89
C SER A 347 -12.55 4.97 -4.06
N LYS A 348 -13.76 4.41 -3.86
CA LYS A 348 -14.65 4.00 -4.95
C LYS A 348 -15.19 5.18 -5.75
N ALA A 349 -15.62 6.27 -5.11
CA ALA A 349 -16.08 7.48 -5.81
C ALA A 349 -14.95 8.11 -6.65
N ILE A 350 -13.77 8.26 -6.04
CA ILE A 350 -12.52 8.65 -6.70
C ILE A 350 -12.17 7.63 -7.76
N THR A 351 -12.30 6.31 -7.55
CA THR A 351 -12.00 5.30 -8.56
C THR A 351 -12.98 5.38 -9.72
N LEU A 352 -14.24 5.75 -9.49
CA LEU A 352 -15.21 6.01 -10.56
C LEU A 352 -14.82 7.26 -11.35
N GLU A 353 -14.45 8.36 -10.69
CA GLU A 353 -13.93 9.56 -11.37
C GLU A 353 -12.58 9.30 -12.07
N LEU A 354 -11.68 8.56 -11.42
CA LEU A 354 -10.37 8.19 -11.96
C LEU A 354 -10.53 7.18 -13.09
N LYS A 355 -11.56 6.34 -13.07
CA LYS A 355 -11.88 5.41 -14.18
C LYS A 355 -12.20 6.18 -15.45
N ASP A 356 -12.57 7.45 -15.37
CA ASP A 356 -12.71 8.29 -16.55
C ASP A 356 -11.37 8.81 -17.08
N LEU A 357 -10.31 8.84 -16.24
CA LEU A 357 -8.98 9.22 -16.68
C LEU A 357 -8.40 8.18 -17.65
N PRO A 358 -7.84 8.62 -18.79
CA PRO A 358 -7.30 7.72 -19.80
C PRO A 358 -6.15 6.86 -19.26
N MET A 359 -5.31 7.40 -18.37
CA MET A 359 -4.22 6.64 -17.76
C MET A 359 -4.75 5.50 -16.87
N LEU A 360 -5.80 5.74 -16.07
CA LEU A 360 -6.35 4.66 -15.24
C LEU A 360 -7.09 3.64 -16.11
N LYS A 361 -7.80 4.05 -17.17
CA LYS A 361 -8.37 3.10 -18.14
C LYS A 361 -7.29 2.20 -18.73
N SER A 362 -6.16 2.80 -19.12
CA SER A 362 -5.00 2.06 -19.61
C SER A 362 -4.42 1.13 -18.54
N LEU A 363 -4.34 1.57 -17.28
CA LEU A 363 -3.81 0.76 -16.18
C LEU A 363 -4.75 -0.37 -15.78
N VAL A 364 -6.07 -0.15 -15.75
CA VAL A 364 -7.08 -1.19 -15.51
C VAL A 364 -7.05 -2.21 -16.65
N GLY A 365 -7.01 -1.75 -17.91
CA GLY A 365 -6.85 -2.64 -19.06
C GLY A 365 -5.54 -3.44 -18.98
N CYS A 366 -4.47 -2.81 -18.48
CA CYS A 366 -3.20 -3.46 -18.20
C CYS A 366 -3.32 -4.53 -17.11
N MET A 367 -4.04 -4.27 -16.02
CA MET A 367 -4.32 -5.24 -14.95
C MET A 367 -5.18 -6.43 -15.42
N GLU A 368 -5.97 -6.25 -16.48
CA GLU A 368 -6.77 -7.31 -17.08
C GLU A 368 -5.98 -8.21 -18.04
N THR A 369 -4.73 -7.87 -18.37
CA THR A 369 -3.87 -8.70 -19.22
C THR A 369 -3.40 -9.97 -18.51
N ASP A 370 -3.05 -11.00 -19.30
CA ASP A 370 -2.60 -12.29 -18.77
C ASP A 370 -1.28 -12.19 -18.00
N TRP A 371 -0.37 -11.29 -18.39
CA TRP A 371 0.88 -11.08 -17.65
C TRP A 371 0.64 -10.42 -16.28
N ALA A 372 -0.32 -9.50 -16.18
CA ALA A 372 -0.67 -8.85 -14.92
C ALA A 372 -1.40 -9.83 -13.98
N ARG A 373 -2.27 -10.69 -14.54
CA ARG A 373 -2.87 -11.82 -13.80
C ARG A 373 -1.81 -12.79 -13.31
N ALA A 374 -0.81 -13.11 -14.13
CA ALA A 374 0.32 -13.94 -13.75
C ALA A 374 1.14 -13.31 -12.62
N LEU A 375 1.45 -12.01 -12.70
CA LEU A 375 2.13 -11.29 -11.63
C LEU A 375 1.32 -11.30 -10.31
N ALA A 376 0.01 -11.04 -10.40
CA ALA A 376 -0.89 -11.11 -9.25
C ALA A 376 -0.94 -12.52 -8.66
N LEU A 377 -0.89 -13.55 -9.50
CA LEU A 377 -0.80 -14.94 -9.06
C LEU A 377 0.55 -15.22 -8.38
N CYS A 378 1.69 -14.85 -8.98
CA CYS A 378 3.02 -15.04 -8.38
C CYS A 378 3.14 -14.40 -6.99
N LEU A 379 2.62 -13.17 -6.83
CA LEU A 379 2.66 -12.44 -5.56
C LEU A 379 1.59 -12.93 -4.57
N GLY A 380 0.42 -13.34 -5.06
CA GLY A 380 -0.72 -13.74 -4.26
C GLY A 380 -0.74 -15.21 -3.84
N LEU A 381 -0.05 -16.10 -4.58
CA LEU A 381 -0.05 -17.54 -4.36
C LEU A 381 0.37 -17.93 -2.93
N PRO A 382 1.42 -17.32 -2.32
CA PRO A 382 1.79 -17.62 -0.94
C PRO A 382 0.67 -17.32 0.08
N PHE A 383 -0.22 -16.38 -0.24
CA PHE A 383 -1.31 -15.96 0.64
C PHE A 383 -2.63 -16.67 0.35
N LEU A 384 -2.74 -17.33 -0.81
CA LEU A 384 -3.96 -18.00 -1.25
C LEU A 384 -4.49 -19.04 -0.22
N PRO A 385 -3.65 -19.93 0.37
CA PRO A 385 -4.13 -20.87 1.39
C PRO A 385 -4.75 -20.16 2.60
N VAL A 386 -4.12 -19.06 3.05
CA VAL A 386 -4.59 -18.28 4.20
C VAL A 386 -5.95 -17.64 3.88
N VAL A 387 -6.11 -17.05 2.69
CA VAL A 387 -7.37 -16.45 2.24
C VAL A 387 -8.48 -17.50 2.13
N LEU A 388 -8.18 -18.70 1.61
CA LEU A 388 -9.14 -19.79 1.48
C LEU A 388 -9.58 -20.33 2.85
N VAL A 389 -8.64 -20.55 3.78
CA VAL A 389 -8.94 -20.99 5.15
C VAL A 389 -9.77 -19.93 5.89
N MET A 390 -9.40 -18.65 5.79
CA MET A 390 -10.20 -17.57 6.38
C MET A 390 -11.61 -17.50 5.79
N SER A 391 -11.75 -17.67 4.47
CA SER A 391 -13.05 -17.70 3.80
C SER A 391 -13.90 -18.90 4.23
N PHE A 392 -13.30 -20.08 4.36
CA PHE A 392 -13.98 -21.29 4.83
C PHE A 392 -14.44 -21.15 6.29
N ALA A 393 -13.55 -20.68 7.18
CA ALA A 393 -13.88 -20.44 8.58
C ALA A 393 -15.04 -19.45 8.70
N ASN A 394 -14.98 -18.33 7.97
CA ASN A 394 -16.02 -17.33 7.92
C ASN A 394 -17.37 -17.92 7.44
N GLN A 395 -17.36 -18.67 6.33
CA GLN A 395 -18.57 -19.29 5.81
C GLN A 395 -19.16 -20.36 6.76
N SER A 396 -18.32 -21.14 7.44
CA SER A 396 -18.74 -22.13 8.44
C SER A 396 -19.45 -21.46 9.61
N VAL A 397 -18.95 -20.32 10.05
CA VAL A 397 -19.52 -19.54 11.15
C VAL A 397 -20.84 -18.90 10.73
N ARG A 398 -20.92 -18.38 9.51
CA ARG A 398 -22.18 -17.88 8.93
C ARG A 398 -23.25 -18.97 8.86
N ARG A 399 -22.88 -20.21 8.56
CA ARG A 399 -23.82 -21.36 8.59
C ARG A 399 -24.22 -21.72 10.01
N GLY A 400 -23.26 -21.81 10.94
CA GLY A 400 -23.53 -22.10 12.34
C GLY A 400 -24.47 -21.08 12.98
N ARG A 401 -24.43 -19.83 12.52
CA ARG A 401 -25.32 -18.73 12.94
C ARG A 401 -26.63 -18.63 12.14
N GLY A 402 -26.90 -19.52 11.18
CA GLY A 402 -28.11 -19.48 10.34
C GLY A 402 -28.18 -18.32 9.34
N LEU A 403 -27.07 -17.60 9.09
CA LEU A 403 -27.01 -16.41 8.24
C LEU A 403 -26.81 -16.69 6.76
N CYS A 404 -26.52 -17.93 6.41
CA CYS A 404 -26.34 -18.33 5.03
C CYS A 404 -27.00 -19.67 4.83
N ARG A 405 -28.02 -19.71 3.96
CA ARG A 405 -28.66 -20.96 3.52
C ARG A 405 -27.86 -21.67 2.41
N SER A 406 -26.82 -21.02 1.86
CA SER A 406 -26.01 -21.59 0.79
C SER A 406 -25.13 -22.75 1.29
N LYS A 407 -25.17 -23.86 0.55
CA LYS A 407 -24.33 -25.06 0.77
C LYS A 407 -22.86 -24.88 0.32
N THR A 408 -22.44 -23.67 -0.06
CA THR A 408 -21.08 -23.38 -0.54
C THR A 408 -20.08 -23.25 0.59
N LEU A 409 -18.92 -23.91 0.50
CA LEU A 409 -17.90 -23.94 1.55
C LEU A 409 -17.15 -22.61 1.71
N LEU A 410 -17.06 -21.80 0.65
CA LEU A 410 -16.40 -20.51 0.64
C LEU A 410 -17.42 -19.37 0.69
N THR A 411 -16.96 -18.19 1.13
CA THR A 411 -17.73 -16.94 1.06
C THR A 411 -18.02 -16.56 -0.40
N LEU A 412 -19.14 -15.86 -0.62
CA LEU A 412 -19.56 -15.40 -1.96
C LEU A 412 -18.46 -14.58 -2.66
N ARG A 413 -17.78 -13.68 -1.94
CA ARG A 413 -16.71 -12.83 -2.51
C ARG A 413 -15.54 -13.64 -3.06
N VAL A 414 -15.04 -14.60 -2.27
CA VAL A 414 -13.94 -15.46 -2.72
C VAL A 414 -14.41 -16.37 -3.85
N ARG A 415 -15.64 -16.88 -3.78
CA ARG A 415 -16.24 -17.69 -4.85
C ARG A 415 -16.37 -16.92 -6.17
N GLU A 416 -16.86 -15.68 -6.14
CA GLU A 416 -16.95 -14.82 -7.34
C GLU A 416 -15.57 -14.53 -7.91
N THR A 417 -14.58 -14.31 -7.05
CA THR A 417 -13.20 -14.09 -7.48
C THR A 417 -12.62 -15.34 -8.13
N LEU A 418 -12.82 -16.52 -7.51
CA LEU A 418 -12.41 -17.81 -8.08
C LEU A 418 -13.16 -18.12 -9.37
N GLY A 419 -14.45 -17.79 -9.47
CA GLY A 419 -15.24 -17.94 -10.70
C GLY A 419 -14.67 -17.08 -11.83
N LYS A 420 -14.33 -15.81 -11.56
CA LYS A 420 -13.62 -14.96 -12.51
C LYS A 420 -12.26 -15.52 -12.91
N MET A 421 -11.53 -16.13 -11.97
CA MET A 421 -10.25 -16.80 -12.26
C MET A 421 -10.42 -18.04 -13.15
N GLN A 422 -11.55 -18.76 -13.05
CA GLN A 422 -11.83 -19.91 -13.93
C GLN A 422 -12.00 -19.51 -15.40
N GLU A 423 -12.44 -18.27 -15.66
CA GLU A 423 -12.61 -17.69 -17.01
C GLU A 423 -11.30 -17.16 -17.63
N TRP A 424 -10.19 -17.22 -16.89
CA TRP A 424 -8.88 -16.78 -17.37
C TRP A 424 -8.33 -17.73 -18.43
N ASN A 425 -7.48 -17.19 -19.30
CA ASN A 425 -6.71 -17.97 -20.27
C ASN A 425 -5.52 -18.63 -19.57
N TRP A 426 -5.78 -19.73 -18.83
CA TRP A 426 -4.79 -20.38 -17.97
C TRP A 426 -3.50 -20.77 -18.67
N PRO A 427 -3.47 -21.31 -19.92
CA PRO A 427 -2.23 -21.60 -20.61
C PRO A 427 -1.32 -20.36 -20.76
N SER A 428 -1.90 -19.23 -21.16
CA SER A 428 -1.20 -17.95 -21.29
C SER A 428 -0.72 -17.42 -19.94
N VAL A 429 -1.60 -17.41 -18.93
CA VAL A 429 -1.27 -16.96 -17.57
C VAL A 429 -0.14 -17.81 -16.97
N LEU A 430 -0.21 -19.14 -17.08
CA LEU A 430 0.83 -20.05 -16.60
C LEU A 430 2.15 -19.83 -17.34
N GLY A 431 2.11 -19.65 -18.66
CA GLY A 431 3.30 -19.29 -19.46
C GLY A 431 3.98 -18.03 -18.92
N TRP A 432 3.19 -16.99 -18.63
CA TRP A 432 3.70 -15.77 -18.02
C TRP A 432 4.19 -15.96 -16.57
N VAL A 433 3.57 -16.85 -15.79
CA VAL A 433 4.08 -17.21 -14.44
C VAL A 433 5.49 -17.78 -14.55
N TYR A 434 5.75 -18.68 -15.50
CA TYR A 434 7.11 -19.23 -15.72
C TYR A 434 8.10 -18.14 -16.14
N VAL A 435 7.71 -17.24 -17.04
CA VAL A 435 8.54 -16.10 -17.45
C VAL A 435 8.85 -15.20 -16.26
N MET A 436 7.84 -14.83 -15.45
CA MET A 436 8.02 -13.99 -14.27
C MET A 436 8.87 -14.65 -13.20
N ALA A 437 8.69 -15.95 -12.96
CA ALA A 437 9.53 -16.71 -12.04
C ALA A 437 10.99 -16.75 -12.52
N GLY A 438 11.23 -16.97 -13.82
CA GLY A 438 12.56 -16.89 -14.43
C GLY A 438 13.18 -15.51 -14.29
N VAL A 439 12.41 -14.45 -14.58
CA VAL A 439 12.84 -13.06 -14.40
C VAL A 439 13.19 -12.76 -12.93
N LEU A 440 12.34 -13.15 -11.98
CA LEU A 440 12.59 -12.99 -10.54
C LEU A 440 13.83 -13.77 -10.09
N MET A 441 14.05 -14.98 -10.63
CA MET A 441 15.25 -15.76 -10.36
C MET A 441 16.50 -15.05 -10.88
N VAL A 442 16.47 -14.53 -12.12
CA VAL A 442 17.57 -13.71 -12.68
C VAL A 442 17.81 -12.48 -11.83
N PHE A 443 16.77 -11.73 -11.45
CA PHE A 443 16.90 -10.54 -10.59
C PHE A 443 17.42 -10.86 -9.20
N ARG A 444 17.13 -12.05 -8.65
CA ARG A 444 17.65 -12.48 -7.35
C ARG A 444 19.11 -12.93 -7.42
N LEU A 445 19.49 -13.61 -8.50
CA LEU A 445 20.84 -14.12 -8.70
C LEU A 445 21.81 -13.03 -9.17
N SER A 446 21.33 -12.07 -9.96
CA SER A 446 22.18 -11.02 -10.57
C SER A 446 22.98 -10.22 -9.53
N PRO A 447 22.41 -9.75 -8.39
CA PRO A 447 23.18 -9.06 -7.36
C PRO A 447 24.28 -9.93 -6.72
N ILE A 448 24.05 -11.24 -6.57
CA ILE A 448 25.05 -12.17 -6.01
C ILE A 448 26.23 -12.28 -6.97
N PHE A 449 25.96 -12.55 -8.24
CA PHE A 449 27.00 -12.61 -9.27
C PHE A 449 27.70 -11.27 -9.47
N LEU A 450 26.96 -10.16 -9.41
CA LEU A 450 27.50 -8.82 -9.49
C LEU A 450 28.46 -8.55 -8.33
N ASN A 451 28.10 -8.91 -7.09
CA ASN A 451 28.99 -8.73 -5.95
C ASN A 451 30.29 -9.55 -6.09
N VAL A 452 30.21 -10.79 -6.59
CA VAL A 452 31.38 -11.62 -6.89
C VAL A 452 32.25 -10.98 -7.98
N LEU A 453 31.62 -10.49 -9.06
CA LEU A 453 32.31 -9.80 -10.15
C LEU A 453 33.01 -8.53 -9.66
N LEU A 454 32.33 -7.72 -8.84
CA LEU A 454 32.86 -6.49 -8.27
C LEU A 454 34.01 -6.76 -7.29
N ALA A 455 33.92 -7.83 -6.48
CA ALA A 455 35.01 -8.25 -5.61
C ALA A 455 36.24 -8.69 -6.42
N TRP A 456 36.04 -9.50 -7.47
CA TRP A 456 37.11 -9.88 -8.39
C TRP A 456 37.72 -8.66 -9.10
N MET A 457 36.89 -7.70 -9.52
CA MET A 457 37.34 -6.45 -10.14
C MET A 457 38.18 -5.60 -9.19
N SER A 458 37.78 -5.48 -7.92
CA SER A 458 38.56 -4.76 -6.91
C SER A 458 39.96 -5.35 -6.75
N TRP A 459 40.05 -6.69 -6.71
CA TRP A 459 41.32 -7.40 -6.70
C TRP A 459 42.14 -7.17 -7.98
N ALA A 460 41.52 -7.28 -9.16
CA ALA A 460 42.18 -7.06 -10.45
C ALA A 460 42.72 -5.63 -10.63
N MET A 461 42.09 -4.64 -9.99
CA MET A 461 42.51 -3.24 -10.03
C MET A 461 43.54 -2.86 -8.96
N ALA A 462 43.88 -3.75 -8.02
CA ALA A 462 44.72 -3.41 -6.87
C ALA A 462 46.13 -2.91 -7.23
N GLY A 463 46.70 -3.38 -8.34
CA GLY A 463 48.03 -2.98 -8.81
C GLY A 463 48.06 -1.84 -9.83
N LEU A 464 46.90 -1.26 -10.18
CA LEU A 464 46.82 -0.21 -11.20
C LEU A 464 47.07 1.18 -10.59
N ASN A 465 47.60 2.09 -11.41
CA ASN A 465 47.67 3.50 -11.02
C ASN A 465 46.26 4.11 -10.92
N PHE A 466 46.12 5.20 -10.16
CA PHE A 466 44.85 5.86 -9.89
C PHE A 466 44.03 6.19 -11.16
N TRP A 467 44.68 6.69 -12.21
CA TRP A 467 43.99 7.07 -13.46
C TRP A 467 43.51 5.86 -14.26
N LEU A 468 44.28 4.76 -14.25
CA LEU A 468 43.87 3.48 -14.82
C LEU A 468 42.71 2.88 -14.03
N ILE A 469 42.68 3.03 -12.70
CA ILE A 469 41.53 2.63 -11.87
C ILE A 469 40.27 3.41 -12.28
N CYS A 470 40.38 4.73 -12.46
CA CYS A 470 39.27 5.57 -12.94
C CYS A 470 38.79 5.13 -14.33
N ALA A 471 39.71 4.93 -15.28
CA ALA A 471 39.40 4.52 -16.64
C ALA A 471 38.78 3.10 -16.69
N ALA A 472 39.31 2.16 -15.91
CA ALA A 472 38.79 0.80 -15.80
C ALA A 472 37.39 0.81 -15.17
N THR A 473 37.19 1.54 -14.08
CA THR A 473 35.89 1.70 -13.41
C THR A 473 34.86 2.30 -14.37
N PHE A 474 35.23 3.33 -15.13
CA PHE A 474 34.39 3.93 -16.17
C PHE A 474 34.00 2.93 -17.26
N ALA A 475 34.98 2.22 -17.85
CA ALA A 475 34.74 1.29 -18.95
C ALA A 475 33.85 0.11 -18.52
N MET A 476 34.14 -0.46 -17.35
CA MET A 476 33.37 -1.58 -16.80
C MET A 476 31.97 -1.14 -16.40
N GLY A 477 31.83 0.00 -15.72
CA GLY A 477 30.51 0.50 -15.35
C GLY A 477 29.67 0.84 -16.59
N ALA A 478 30.26 1.46 -17.62
CA ALA A 478 29.59 1.69 -18.89
C ALA A 478 29.12 0.38 -19.55
N PHE A 479 29.95 -0.68 -19.51
CA PHE A 479 29.56 -2.02 -19.98
C PHE A 479 28.43 -2.62 -19.15
N LEU A 480 28.53 -2.57 -17.82
CA LEU A 480 27.52 -3.09 -16.90
C LEU A 480 26.16 -2.39 -17.08
N PHE A 481 26.14 -1.08 -17.35
CA PHE A 481 24.89 -0.38 -17.71
C PHE A 481 24.27 -0.89 -19.01
N MET A 482 25.04 -1.43 -19.95
CA MET A 482 24.48 -2.00 -21.19
C MET A 482 23.74 -3.32 -20.94
N LEU A 483 23.94 -3.95 -19.78
CA LEU A 483 23.30 -5.21 -19.41
C LEU A 483 21.92 -4.94 -18.76
N PRO A 484 20.81 -5.46 -19.34
CA PRO A 484 19.47 -5.26 -18.80
C PRO A 484 19.26 -5.67 -17.32
N PRO A 485 19.81 -6.79 -16.83
CA PRO A 485 19.53 -7.26 -15.46
C PRO A 485 20.38 -6.57 -14.39
N VAL A 486 21.36 -5.73 -14.76
CA VAL A 486 22.26 -5.11 -13.80
C VAL A 486 21.62 -3.82 -13.25
N PRO A 487 21.34 -3.75 -11.94
CA PRO A 487 20.84 -2.53 -11.34
C PRO A 487 21.95 -1.48 -11.31
N GLY A 488 21.76 -0.40 -12.10
CA GLY A 488 22.63 0.78 -12.13
C GLY A 488 23.07 1.31 -10.75
N PRO A 489 22.17 1.39 -9.74
CA PRO A 489 22.52 1.83 -8.40
C PRO A 489 23.70 1.10 -7.73
N VAL A 490 24.00 -0.16 -8.09
CA VAL A 490 25.10 -0.90 -7.45
C VAL A 490 26.48 -0.45 -7.93
N ILE A 491 26.57 0.16 -9.12
CA ILE A 491 27.84 0.54 -9.75
C ILE A 491 28.44 1.78 -9.06
N TYR A 492 27.61 2.72 -8.60
CA TYR A 492 28.10 3.98 -8.01
C TYR A 492 28.75 3.80 -6.63
N PRO A 493 28.19 3.04 -5.67
CA PRO A 493 28.87 2.75 -4.41
C PRO A 493 30.18 1.99 -4.63
N PHE A 494 30.21 1.06 -5.58
CA PHE A 494 31.46 0.38 -5.93
C PHE A 494 32.53 1.36 -6.41
N ALA A 495 32.18 2.26 -7.32
CA ALA A 495 33.08 3.33 -7.75
C ALA A 495 33.54 4.21 -6.58
N GLY A 496 32.64 4.50 -5.63
CA GLY A 496 32.94 5.19 -4.37
C GLY A 496 34.05 4.51 -3.57
N VAL A 497 33.90 3.20 -3.32
CA VAL A 497 34.88 2.38 -2.60
C VAL A 497 36.24 2.35 -3.31
N VAL A 498 36.24 2.19 -4.64
CA VAL A 498 37.48 1.97 -5.40
C VAL A 498 38.23 3.28 -5.71
N ILE A 499 37.53 4.33 -6.11
CA ILE A 499 38.14 5.61 -6.55
C ILE A 499 38.46 6.50 -5.36
N SER A 500 37.67 6.46 -4.28
CA SER A 500 37.88 7.35 -3.13
C SER A 500 38.86 6.80 -2.10
N ASP A 501 39.50 5.67 -2.41
CA ASP A 501 40.47 5.01 -1.55
C ASP A 501 41.68 5.93 -1.27
N PRO A 502 41.93 6.34 -0.01
CA PRO A 502 43.01 7.28 0.31
C PRO A 502 44.38 6.68 0.08
N GLU A 503 44.53 5.35 0.05
CA GLU A 503 45.80 4.69 -0.28
C GLU A 503 46.12 4.78 -1.78
N LYS A 504 45.07 4.89 -2.61
CA LYS A 504 45.20 4.89 -4.08
C LYS A 504 45.05 6.28 -4.69
N CYS A 505 44.26 7.16 -4.08
CA CYS A 505 44.00 8.51 -4.55
C CYS A 505 45.11 9.47 -4.07
N PRO A 506 45.98 9.98 -4.95
CA PRO A 506 47.09 10.85 -4.56
C PRO A 506 46.62 12.23 -4.04
N TYR A 507 45.36 12.59 -4.27
CA TYR A 507 44.76 13.87 -3.86
C TYR A 507 43.99 13.77 -2.54
N GLY A 508 44.00 12.60 -1.90
CA GLY A 508 43.28 12.33 -0.66
C GLY A 508 41.79 12.03 -0.86
N PHE A 509 41.13 11.71 0.26
CA PHE A 509 39.76 11.18 0.29
C PHE A 509 38.71 12.12 -0.34
N VAL A 510 38.73 13.41 0.03
CA VAL A 510 37.72 14.39 -0.40
C VAL A 510 37.77 14.60 -1.91
N TRP A 511 38.97 14.76 -2.48
CA TRP A 511 39.15 14.88 -3.92
C TRP A 511 38.83 13.56 -4.64
N GLY A 512 39.15 12.42 -4.01
CA GLY A 512 38.71 11.10 -4.48
C GLY A 512 37.19 11.01 -4.65
N CYS A 513 36.41 11.49 -3.67
CA CYS A 513 34.94 11.57 -3.76
C CYS A 513 34.47 12.46 -4.93
N VAL A 514 35.05 13.65 -5.09
CA VAL A 514 34.70 14.59 -6.18
C VAL A 514 34.99 13.97 -7.54
N ILE A 515 36.18 13.36 -7.71
CA ILE A 515 36.56 12.67 -8.94
C ILE A 515 35.61 11.49 -9.20
N CYS A 516 35.29 10.70 -8.18
CA CYS A 516 34.35 9.59 -8.29
C CYS A 516 32.98 10.04 -8.80
N ILE A 517 32.42 11.13 -8.25
CA ILE A 517 31.15 11.70 -8.70
C ILE A 517 31.23 12.09 -10.18
N GLY A 518 32.31 12.78 -10.59
CA GLY A 518 32.53 13.18 -11.98
C GLY A 518 32.64 11.99 -12.94
N VAL A 519 33.38 10.95 -12.55
CA VAL A 519 33.51 9.69 -13.31
C VAL A 519 32.16 9.00 -13.43
N CYS A 520 31.42 8.85 -12.33
CA CYS A 520 30.10 8.21 -12.32
C CYS A 520 29.08 8.97 -13.18
N PHE A 521 29.07 10.30 -13.11
CA PHE A 521 28.21 11.13 -13.93
C PHE A 521 28.53 10.99 -15.42
N THR A 522 29.81 11.08 -15.79
CA THR A 522 30.24 10.95 -17.19
C THR A 522 29.93 9.55 -17.71
N MET A 523 30.21 8.51 -16.91
CA MET A 523 29.90 7.12 -17.21
C MET A 523 28.41 6.93 -17.48
N LYS A 524 27.55 7.50 -16.64
CA LYS A 524 26.09 7.46 -16.81
C LYS A 524 25.65 8.10 -18.13
N MET A 525 26.17 9.28 -18.43
CA MET A 525 25.83 10.01 -19.67
C MET A 525 26.26 9.24 -20.92
N VAL A 526 27.46 8.66 -20.90
CA VAL A 526 27.96 7.82 -22.00
C VAL A 526 27.13 6.54 -22.13
N ALA A 527 26.80 5.87 -21.02
CA ALA A 527 25.95 4.70 -21.03
C ALA A 527 24.57 4.98 -21.63
N CYS A 528 23.93 6.09 -21.25
CA CYS A 528 22.65 6.51 -21.84
C CYS A 528 22.76 6.75 -23.35
N ALA A 529 23.83 7.41 -23.82
CA ALA A 529 24.06 7.63 -25.24
C ALA A 529 24.27 6.32 -26.01
N LEU A 530 25.08 5.39 -25.47
CA LEU A 530 25.33 4.08 -26.05
C LEU A 530 24.07 3.21 -26.08
N GLN A 531 23.32 3.14 -24.98
CA GLN A 531 22.03 2.43 -24.92
C GLN A 531 21.05 3.00 -25.95
N GLN A 532 20.96 4.32 -26.07
CA GLN A 532 20.06 4.99 -27.01
C GLN A 532 20.46 4.74 -28.47
N LYS A 533 21.74 4.88 -28.83
CA LYS A 533 22.19 4.76 -30.23
C LYS A 533 22.45 3.32 -30.64
N CYS A 534 23.22 2.57 -29.86
CA CYS A 534 23.67 1.23 -30.23
C CYS A 534 22.57 0.19 -30.02
N LEU A 535 21.81 0.26 -28.93
CA LEU A 535 20.74 -0.72 -28.66
C LEU A 535 19.40 -0.23 -29.18
N GLY A 536 18.92 0.92 -28.68
CA GLY A 536 17.60 1.45 -29.02
C GLY A 536 17.45 1.77 -30.51
N GLY A 537 18.47 2.36 -31.13
CA GLY A 537 18.48 2.66 -32.57
C GLY A 537 18.40 1.40 -33.45
N LEU A 538 19.14 0.34 -33.10
CA LEU A 538 19.11 -0.93 -33.83
C LEU A 538 17.79 -1.68 -33.61
N LEU A 539 17.35 -1.79 -32.35
CA LEU A 539 16.09 -2.44 -31.98
C LEU A 539 14.86 -1.71 -32.54
N GLY A 540 14.94 -0.38 -32.68
CA GLY A 540 13.89 0.45 -33.26
C GLY A 540 13.61 0.18 -34.74
N ASN A 541 14.45 -0.59 -35.43
CA ASN A 541 14.20 -1.01 -36.81
C ASN A 541 13.39 -2.33 -36.89
N ASN A 542 13.28 -3.08 -35.80
CA ASN A 542 12.54 -4.33 -35.77
C ASN A 542 11.06 -4.10 -35.41
N LEU A 543 10.16 -4.44 -36.33
CA LEU A 543 8.71 -4.26 -36.14
C LEU A 543 8.17 -5.02 -34.92
N ALA A 544 8.68 -6.23 -34.66
CA ALA A 544 8.26 -7.03 -33.49
C ALA A 544 8.67 -6.35 -32.18
N VAL A 545 9.86 -5.73 -32.12
CA VAL A 545 10.32 -5.02 -30.93
C VAL A 545 9.52 -3.73 -30.73
N ARG A 546 9.30 -2.95 -31.80
CA ARG A 546 8.44 -1.75 -31.77
C ARG A 546 7.04 -2.07 -31.26
N ARG A 547 6.49 -3.20 -31.71
CA ARG A 547 5.20 -3.72 -31.24
C ARG A 547 5.22 -4.11 -29.78
N ALA A 548 6.20 -4.90 -29.35
CA ALA A 548 6.34 -5.36 -27.97
C ALA A 548 6.51 -4.19 -26.98
N VAL A 549 7.22 -3.14 -27.38
CA VAL A 549 7.35 -1.89 -26.61
C VAL A 549 6.04 -1.08 -26.61
N GLY A 550 5.17 -1.29 -27.60
CA GLY A 550 3.89 -0.60 -27.71
C GLY A 550 4.05 0.87 -28.08
N ILE A 551 4.96 1.21 -29.00
CA ILE A 551 5.21 2.61 -29.40
C ILE A 551 3.95 3.32 -29.95
N HIS A 552 3.00 2.55 -30.46
CA HIS A 552 1.73 3.02 -30.97
C HIS A 552 0.67 3.23 -29.87
N THR A 553 0.95 2.82 -28.63
CA THR A 553 0.03 2.99 -27.50
C THR A 553 0.10 4.42 -26.95
N ALA A 554 -1.03 4.91 -26.42
CA ALA A 554 -1.14 6.26 -25.92
C ALA A 554 -0.12 6.60 -24.80
N PRO A 555 0.19 5.73 -23.82
CA PRO A 555 1.18 6.03 -22.79
C PRO A 555 2.59 6.27 -23.34
N ILE A 556 3.05 5.44 -24.29
CA ILE A 556 4.38 5.60 -24.89
C ILE A 556 4.44 6.86 -25.75
N ARG A 557 3.36 7.21 -26.45
CA ARG A 557 3.26 8.47 -27.20
C ARG A 557 3.25 9.70 -26.29
N ALA A 558 2.62 9.62 -25.12
CA ALA A 558 2.70 10.67 -24.11
C ALA A 558 4.15 10.87 -23.65
N ILE A 559 4.87 9.78 -23.34
CA ILE A 559 6.30 9.81 -23.04
C ILE A 559 7.10 10.44 -24.19
N GLU A 560 6.87 10.00 -25.43
CA GLU A 560 7.51 10.53 -26.63
C GLU A 560 7.31 12.05 -26.75
N ASN A 561 6.08 12.54 -26.58
CA ASN A 561 5.77 13.96 -26.64
C ASN A 561 6.48 14.76 -25.54
N VAL A 562 6.52 14.28 -24.31
CA VAL A 562 7.22 14.94 -23.20
C VAL A 562 8.73 15.00 -23.47
N LEU A 563 9.33 13.90 -23.97
CA LEU A 563 10.75 13.82 -24.23
C LEU A 563 11.19 14.59 -25.49
N LYS A 564 10.31 14.78 -26.49
CA LYS A 564 10.57 15.58 -27.70
C LYS A 564 10.64 17.08 -27.46
N ARG A 565 10.07 17.59 -26.35
CA ARG A 565 10.08 19.02 -26.03
C ARG A 565 11.53 19.55 -25.98
N PRO A 566 11.85 20.70 -26.59
CA PRO A 566 13.20 21.26 -26.48
C PRO A 566 13.48 21.74 -25.04
N GLY A 567 14.73 21.63 -24.61
CA GLY A 567 15.21 22.10 -23.31
C GLY A 567 14.95 21.15 -22.14
N LEU A 568 15.10 21.68 -20.92
CA LEU A 568 14.98 20.94 -19.67
C LEU A 568 13.59 21.16 -19.06
N SER A 569 12.61 20.31 -19.43
CA SER A 569 11.30 20.32 -18.79
C SER A 569 11.27 19.40 -17.58
N CYS A 570 10.52 19.76 -16.53
CA CYS A 570 10.38 18.93 -15.34
C CYS A 570 9.93 17.50 -15.68
N GLY A 571 8.90 17.35 -16.52
CA GLY A 571 8.43 16.03 -16.95
C GLY A 571 9.49 15.19 -17.67
N LYS A 572 10.34 15.82 -18.49
CA LYS A 572 11.46 15.13 -19.15
C LYS A 572 12.46 14.61 -18.12
N CYS A 573 12.84 15.42 -17.13
CA CYS A 573 13.73 15.01 -16.06
C CYS A 573 13.14 13.84 -15.25
N MET A 574 11.86 13.92 -14.90
CA MET A 574 11.19 12.86 -14.14
C MET A 574 11.19 11.53 -14.90
N ILE A 575 10.90 11.54 -16.20
CA ILE A 575 10.92 10.33 -17.04
C ILE A 575 12.34 9.75 -17.14
N LEU A 576 13.32 10.58 -17.49
CA LEU A 576 14.68 10.11 -17.77
C LEU A 576 15.49 9.73 -16.52
N CYS A 577 15.19 10.34 -15.37
CA CYS A 577 15.88 10.03 -14.11
C CYS A 577 15.10 9.08 -13.21
N GLY A 578 13.78 8.95 -13.38
CA GLY A 578 12.93 8.06 -12.58
C GLY A 578 12.73 6.69 -13.20
N GLY A 579 12.76 6.60 -14.54
CA GLY A 579 12.61 5.34 -15.25
C GLY A 579 13.83 4.46 -15.05
N PRO A 580 13.71 3.12 -15.14
CA PRO A 580 14.88 2.26 -15.08
C PRO A 580 15.82 2.59 -16.25
N ASP A 581 17.11 2.69 -15.96
CA ASP A 581 18.12 3.28 -16.84
C ASP A 581 18.16 2.69 -18.24
N TRP A 582 18.28 1.36 -18.31
CA TRP A 582 18.36 0.62 -19.56
C TRP A 582 17.09 0.77 -20.41
N PRO A 583 15.88 0.39 -19.93
CA PRO A 583 14.68 0.47 -20.76
C PRO A 583 14.33 1.90 -21.17
N THR A 584 14.62 2.90 -20.33
CA THR A 584 14.33 4.31 -20.65
C THR A 584 15.21 4.83 -21.78
N SER A 585 16.52 4.56 -21.73
CA SER A 585 17.47 5.01 -22.76
C SER A 585 17.28 4.23 -24.07
N VAL A 586 17.02 2.92 -23.99
CA VAL A 586 16.69 2.09 -25.16
C VAL A 586 15.38 2.54 -25.80
N LEU A 587 14.34 2.83 -25.00
CA LEU A 587 13.07 3.38 -25.50
C LEU A 587 13.29 4.70 -26.23
N ALA A 588 14.11 5.61 -25.67
CA ALA A 588 14.44 6.87 -26.35
C ALA A 588 15.11 6.65 -27.71
N GLY A 589 15.88 5.56 -27.86
CA GLY A 589 16.49 5.16 -29.12
C GLY A 589 15.47 4.59 -30.11
N ILE A 590 14.57 3.74 -29.63
CA ILE A 590 13.46 3.16 -30.43
C ILE A 590 12.55 4.27 -30.98
N LEU A 591 12.29 5.30 -30.17
CA LEU A 591 11.52 6.49 -30.53
C LEU A 591 12.32 7.51 -31.37
N ARG A 592 13.59 7.22 -31.67
CA ARG A 592 14.51 8.06 -32.46
C ARG A 592 14.63 9.49 -31.91
N LEU A 593 14.63 9.64 -30.60
CA LEU A 593 14.79 10.93 -29.93
C LEU A 593 16.22 11.46 -30.09
N SER A 594 16.39 12.79 -29.98
CA SER A 594 17.71 13.41 -30.02
C SER A 594 18.50 13.09 -28.75
N VAL A 595 19.68 12.49 -28.90
CA VAL A 595 20.57 12.11 -27.79
C VAL A 595 20.88 13.30 -26.90
N TRP A 596 21.21 14.47 -27.48
CA TRP A 596 21.53 15.67 -26.71
C TRP A 596 20.42 16.11 -25.77
N GLN A 597 19.15 16.09 -26.22
CA GLN A 597 18.02 16.45 -25.36
C GLN A 597 17.77 15.41 -24.27
N CYS A 598 18.01 14.14 -24.56
CA CYS A 598 17.92 13.07 -23.56
C CYS A 598 19.03 13.22 -22.52
N LEU A 599 20.27 13.39 -22.94
CA LEU A 599 21.40 13.65 -22.04
C LEU A 599 21.15 14.86 -21.14
N LEU A 600 20.72 16.00 -21.73
CA LEU A 600 20.36 17.19 -20.95
C LEU A 600 19.27 16.89 -19.92
N GLY A 601 18.23 16.16 -20.32
CA GLY A 601 17.16 15.73 -19.44
C GLY A 601 17.58 14.73 -18.36
N THR A 602 18.66 13.98 -18.59
CA THR A 602 19.28 13.06 -17.61
C THR A 602 20.21 13.78 -16.63
N CYS A 603 20.67 15.01 -16.90
CA CYS A 603 21.59 15.74 -16.01
C CYS A 603 21.16 15.78 -14.52
N PRO A 604 19.86 15.94 -14.16
CA PRO A 604 19.41 15.90 -12.76
C PRO A 604 19.64 14.56 -12.05
N VAL A 605 20.06 13.49 -12.75
CA VAL A 605 20.49 12.22 -12.14
C VAL A 605 21.66 12.42 -11.17
N LEU A 606 22.37 13.55 -11.23
CA LEU A 606 23.35 13.93 -10.20
C LEU A 606 22.78 13.88 -8.78
N LEU A 607 21.49 14.20 -8.61
CA LEU A 607 20.80 14.12 -7.32
C LEU A 607 20.75 12.68 -6.76
N THR A 608 20.91 11.68 -7.63
CA THR A 608 20.99 10.26 -7.30
C THR A 608 22.44 9.75 -7.27
N ILE A 609 23.29 10.19 -8.21
CA ILE A 609 24.68 9.74 -8.31
C ILE A 609 25.52 10.23 -7.13
N VAL A 610 25.41 11.51 -6.76
CA VAL A 610 26.19 12.10 -5.67
C VAL A 610 26.01 11.30 -4.38
N PRO A 611 24.78 11.10 -3.87
CA PRO A 611 24.63 10.33 -2.65
C PRO A 611 25.09 8.87 -2.82
N MET A 612 24.81 8.18 -3.92
CA MET A 612 25.24 6.78 -4.08
C MET A 612 26.76 6.61 -4.14
N ALA A 613 27.46 7.48 -4.85
CA ALA A 613 28.92 7.47 -4.88
C ALA A 613 29.49 7.71 -3.48
N LEU A 614 28.95 8.70 -2.76
CA LEU A 614 29.35 9.02 -1.40
C LEU A 614 29.04 7.90 -0.40
N THR A 615 27.93 7.16 -0.56
CA THR A 615 27.65 5.97 0.25
C THR A 615 28.81 4.98 0.21
N GLY A 616 29.31 4.68 -1.00
CA GLY A 616 30.47 3.82 -1.18
C GLY A 616 31.74 4.38 -0.55
N SER A 617 32.05 5.65 -0.81
CA SER A 617 33.22 6.32 -0.26
C SER A 617 33.20 6.36 1.27
N PHE A 618 32.05 6.63 1.89
CA PHE A 618 31.93 6.68 3.35
C PHE A 618 32.02 5.29 3.99
N TYR A 619 31.53 4.23 3.33
CA TYR A 619 31.73 2.87 3.83
C TYR A 619 33.19 2.44 3.88
N LEU A 620 34.07 3.02 3.05
CA LEU A 620 35.50 2.77 3.14
C LEU A 620 36.07 3.21 4.50
N LYS A 621 35.53 4.28 5.08
CA LYS A 621 35.95 4.83 6.38
C LYS A 621 35.12 4.33 7.56
N ARG A 622 34.33 3.27 7.38
CA ARG A 622 33.44 2.73 8.44
C ARG A 622 34.20 2.33 9.71
N ASP A 623 35.45 1.88 9.55
CA ASP A 623 36.29 1.42 10.65
C ASP A 623 36.98 2.59 11.39
N GLU A 624 37.02 3.79 10.79
CA GLU A 624 37.57 5.00 11.43
C GLU A 624 36.59 5.63 12.42
N SER A 625 35.29 5.66 12.08
CA SER A 625 34.26 6.29 12.91
C SER A 625 32.85 5.86 12.52
N GLN A 626 31.97 5.72 13.54
CA GLN A 626 30.54 5.51 13.32
C GLN A 626 29.87 6.63 12.51
N VAL A 627 30.44 7.84 12.50
CA VAL A 627 29.92 8.98 11.73
C VAL A 627 29.92 8.66 10.23
N TRP A 628 30.95 7.99 9.73
CA TRP A 628 31.05 7.66 8.30
C TRP A 628 29.99 6.65 7.87
N MET A 629 29.77 5.61 8.68
CA MET A 629 28.71 4.64 8.44
C MET A 629 27.32 5.31 8.40
N ARG A 630 26.99 6.13 9.42
CA ARG A 630 25.71 6.87 9.47
C ARG A 630 25.55 7.81 8.28
N THR A 631 26.62 8.49 7.88
CA THR A 631 26.60 9.38 6.70
C THR A 631 26.41 8.58 5.41
N GLY A 632 27.05 7.41 5.27
CA GLY A 632 26.86 6.52 4.13
C GLY A 632 25.41 6.08 3.96
N ASN A 633 24.76 5.75 5.07
CA ASN A 633 23.35 5.37 5.09
C ASN A 633 22.41 6.55 4.85
N LEU A 634 22.77 7.76 5.33
CA LEU A 634 22.07 9.01 4.99
C LEU A 634 22.00 9.22 3.49
N MET A 635 23.14 9.04 2.84
CA MET A 635 23.22 9.19 1.39
C MET A 635 22.40 8.12 0.67
N LEU A 636 22.43 6.86 1.10
CA LEU A 636 21.63 5.79 0.51
C LEU A 636 20.12 6.09 0.62
N LEU A 637 19.72 6.64 1.74
CA LEU A 637 18.34 7.02 1.99
C LEU A 637 17.92 8.26 1.20
N ALA A 638 18.77 9.29 1.14
CA ALA A 638 18.56 10.46 0.29
C ALA A 638 18.34 10.04 -1.17
N THR A 639 19.14 9.07 -1.65
CA THR A 639 18.96 8.47 -2.98
C THR A 639 17.58 7.82 -3.13
N SER A 640 17.15 7.05 -2.14
CA SER A 640 15.88 6.35 -2.17
C SER A 640 14.71 7.34 -2.25
N VAL A 641 14.78 8.44 -1.51
CA VAL A 641 13.79 9.52 -1.55
C VAL A 641 13.77 10.20 -2.92
N VAL A 642 14.93 10.60 -3.43
CA VAL A 642 15.05 11.23 -4.76
C VAL A 642 14.51 10.30 -5.86
N SER A 643 14.83 9.02 -5.80
CA SER A 643 14.36 8.02 -6.76
C SER A 643 12.84 7.83 -6.69
N ALA A 644 12.25 7.83 -5.49
CA ALA A 644 10.80 7.79 -5.31
C ALA A 644 10.11 9.04 -5.86
N VAL A 645 10.68 10.22 -5.64
CA VAL A 645 10.17 11.49 -6.21
C VAL A 645 10.20 11.44 -7.73
N PHE A 646 11.31 11.01 -8.34
CA PHE A 646 11.38 10.87 -9.79
C PHE A 646 10.36 9.85 -10.31
N LEU A 647 10.22 8.69 -9.68
CA LEU A 647 9.26 7.65 -10.07
C LEU A 647 7.81 8.15 -10.04
N ILE A 648 7.41 8.86 -8.98
CA ILE A 648 6.09 9.50 -8.88
C ILE A 648 5.94 10.57 -9.97
N GLY A 649 7.01 11.34 -10.21
CA GLY A 649 7.08 12.36 -11.24
C GLY A 649 6.84 11.84 -12.65
N ILE A 650 7.20 10.58 -12.97
CA ILE A 650 6.89 9.94 -14.25
C ILE A 650 5.38 9.90 -14.46
N GLY A 651 4.65 9.38 -13.47
CA GLY A 651 3.19 9.25 -13.54
C GLY A 651 2.51 10.61 -13.69
N TRP A 652 2.99 11.61 -12.94
CA TRP A 652 2.53 12.99 -13.08
C TRP A 652 2.80 13.55 -14.49
N ALA A 653 4.01 13.36 -15.03
CA ALA A 653 4.38 13.88 -16.35
C ALA A 653 3.55 13.27 -17.48
N ILE A 654 3.27 11.96 -17.41
CA ILE A 654 2.43 11.26 -18.38
C ILE A 654 0.97 11.74 -18.25
N GLN A 655 0.44 11.84 -17.03
CA GLN A 655 -0.93 12.30 -16.80
C GLN A 655 -1.14 13.74 -17.26
N ASP A 656 -0.21 14.65 -16.93
CA ASP A 656 -0.24 16.04 -17.39
C ASP A 656 -0.27 16.14 -18.92
N GLU A 657 0.42 15.23 -19.61
CA GLU A 657 0.37 15.16 -21.07
C GLU A 657 -0.99 14.70 -21.61
N PHE A 658 -1.60 13.71 -20.96
CA PHE A 658 -2.95 13.26 -21.30
C PHE A 658 -3.99 14.36 -21.05
N ASP A 659 -3.87 15.10 -19.97
CA ASP A 659 -4.80 16.19 -19.65
C ASP A 659 -4.72 17.31 -20.68
N LYS A 660 -3.53 17.58 -21.22
CA LYS A 660 -3.31 18.64 -22.22
C LYS A 660 -3.62 18.22 -23.65
N ARG A 661 -3.31 16.97 -24.03
CA ARG A 661 -3.30 16.49 -25.43
C ARG A 661 -3.90 15.09 -25.61
N GLY A 662 -4.75 14.64 -24.69
CA GLY A 662 -5.29 13.29 -24.68
C GLY A 662 -5.94 12.87 -25.99
N ASP A 663 -6.69 13.77 -26.63
CA ASP A 663 -7.33 13.51 -27.93
C ASP A 663 -6.30 13.30 -29.06
N GLU A 664 -5.25 14.11 -29.11
CA GLU A 664 -4.19 14.00 -30.12
C GLU A 664 -3.39 12.70 -29.96
N ILE A 665 -3.05 12.37 -28.72
CA ILE A 665 -2.23 11.20 -28.37
C ILE A 665 -2.99 9.89 -28.65
N SER A 666 -4.29 9.88 -28.36
CA SER A 666 -5.15 8.71 -28.51
C SER A 666 -5.59 8.47 -29.97
N ARG A 667 -5.52 9.48 -30.84
CA ARG A 667 -5.87 9.32 -32.25
C ARG A 667 -4.95 8.30 -32.95
N PRO A 668 -5.49 7.37 -33.76
CA PRO A 668 -4.66 6.47 -34.55
C PRO A 668 -3.83 7.27 -35.56
N LYS A 669 -2.53 6.95 -35.69
CA LYS A 669 -1.65 7.58 -36.67
C LYS A 669 -1.36 6.59 -37.80
N LEU A 670 -1.27 7.10 -39.02
CA LEU A 670 -0.98 6.32 -40.23
C LEU A 670 0.35 5.55 -40.10
N GLU A 671 1.36 6.14 -39.47
CA GLU A 671 2.68 5.52 -39.24
C GLU A 671 2.65 4.24 -38.38
N PHE A 672 1.54 3.98 -37.67
CA PHE A 672 1.38 2.83 -36.78
C PHE A 672 0.30 1.84 -37.23
N VAL A 673 -0.21 1.97 -38.46
CA VAL A 673 -1.26 1.10 -38.99
C VAL A 673 -0.82 -0.37 -38.99
N GLU A 674 0.43 -0.65 -39.36
CA GLU A 674 0.97 -2.02 -39.35
C GLU A 674 1.02 -2.63 -37.95
N LEU A 675 1.42 -1.84 -36.94
CA LEU A 675 1.47 -2.29 -35.55
C LEU A 675 0.06 -2.56 -35.01
N ALA A 676 -0.88 -1.66 -35.30
CA ALA A 676 -2.28 -1.83 -34.93
C ALA A 676 -2.91 -3.05 -35.62
N TRP A 677 -2.55 -3.32 -36.87
CA TRP A 677 -2.99 -4.52 -37.59
C TRP A 677 -2.43 -5.80 -36.98
N LEU A 678 -1.16 -5.81 -36.59
CA LEU A 678 -0.55 -6.95 -35.92
C LEU A 678 -1.24 -7.24 -34.58
N ASP A 679 -1.52 -6.20 -33.79
CA ASP A 679 -2.26 -6.31 -32.53
C ASP A 679 -3.67 -6.85 -32.74
N PHE A 680 -4.38 -6.34 -33.76
CA PHE A 680 -5.69 -6.85 -34.14
C PHE A 680 -5.63 -8.33 -34.52
N ARG A 681 -4.62 -8.75 -35.30
CA ARG A 681 -4.44 -10.14 -35.71
C ARG A 681 -4.16 -11.06 -34.52
N GLU A 682 -3.31 -10.63 -33.58
CA GLU A 682 -3.02 -11.41 -32.37
C GLU A 682 -4.23 -11.46 -31.44
N ALA A 683 -4.96 -10.36 -31.27
CA ALA A 683 -6.20 -10.36 -30.50
C ALA A 683 -7.22 -11.35 -31.08
N ARG A 684 -7.36 -11.41 -32.41
CA ARG A 684 -8.21 -12.41 -33.10
C ARG A 684 -7.70 -13.84 -32.94
N ALA A 685 -6.38 -14.06 -32.97
CA ALA A 685 -5.80 -15.38 -32.73
C ALA A 685 -6.01 -15.82 -31.26
N ALA A 686 -5.78 -14.92 -30.30
CA ALA A 686 -5.98 -15.16 -28.88
C ALA A 686 -7.46 -15.42 -28.55
N GLU A 687 -8.40 -14.72 -29.21
CA GLU A 687 -9.83 -14.97 -29.09
C GLU A 687 -10.21 -16.39 -29.55
N ARG A 688 -9.61 -16.87 -30.64
CA ARG A 688 -9.82 -18.24 -31.16
C ARG A 688 -9.14 -19.32 -30.32
N CYS A 689 -8.01 -19.01 -29.69
CA CYS A 689 -7.23 -19.92 -28.86
C CYS A 689 -7.55 -19.79 -27.36
N ARG A 690 -8.62 -19.08 -26.99
CA ARG A 690 -9.01 -18.91 -25.59
C ARG A 690 -9.56 -20.23 -25.06
N VAL A 691 -8.77 -20.90 -24.22
CA VAL A 691 -9.17 -22.12 -23.51
C VAL A 691 -9.42 -21.74 -22.06
N ALA A 692 -10.68 -21.81 -21.63
CA ALA A 692 -11.02 -21.65 -20.22
C ALA A 692 -10.76 -22.96 -19.46
N LEU A 693 -10.63 -22.90 -18.14
CA LEU A 693 -10.42 -24.11 -17.33
C LEU A 693 -11.57 -25.11 -17.48
N GLY A 694 -12.79 -24.63 -17.74
CA GLY A 694 -13.96 -25.46 -18.00
C GLY A 694 -13.90 -26.23 -19.32
N ASP A 695 -13.07 -25.79 -20.28
CA ASP A 695 -12.88 -26.45 -21.57
C ASP A 695 -11.82 -27.57 -21.48
N ALA A 696 -11.02 -27.58 -20.41
CA ALA A 696 -10.04 -28.63 -20.16
C ALA A 696 -10.74 -29.93 -19.70
N PRO A 697 -10.27 -31.12 -20.14
CA PRO A 697 -10.79 -32.38 -19.66
C PRO A 697 -10.69 -32.46 -18.13
N ARG A 698 -11.73 -32.96 -17.45
CA ARG A 698 -11.79 -33.11 -15.97
C ARG A 698 -10.67 -33.97 -15.36
N LEU A 699 -9.92 -34.69 -16.19
CA LEU A 699 -8.73 -35.46 -15.77
C LEU A 699 -7.47 -34.58 -15.64
N VAL A 700 -7.48 -33.37 -16.21
CA VAL A 700 -6.36 -32.41 -16.21
C VAL A 700 -6.64 -31.21 -15.29
N ALA A 701 -7.92 -30.86 -15.08
CA ALA A 701 -8.39 -29.83 -14.15
C ALA A 701 -8.62 -30.39 -12.75
#